data_AF-A0A8T1TNA9-F1
#
_entry.id   AF-A0A8T1TNA9-F1
#
_cell.length_a   1.000
_cell.length_b   1.000
_cell.length_c   1.000
_cell.angle_alpha   90.00
_cell.angle_beta   90.00
_cell.angle_gamma   90.00
#
_symmetry.space_group_name_H-M   'P 1'
#
loop_
_entity.id
_entity.type
_entity.pdbx_description
1 polymer ?
#
loop_
_entity_poly.entity_id
_entity_poly.type
_entity_poly.pdbx_seq_one_letter_code
_entity_poly.pdbx_strand_id
1 'polypeptide(L)'
;MAGGSRFTVNPFPDLVLTAEDREQLIEIAHELVMAKFAEYQEHINSQKYVDQARWKKYQKDGNTMMYLERKKSNPESKLPALLMVGPLPGSLDENMFGLVSPTLESMRIKSSYLKDFNAAAVLAAIVEPTVEEPFRSVVVKWMEIDIPGASIGFVRNRDYIYLESTGIMRLDNGERVGYHLLHSVNFPQTHELPNRIRGNMSFCGMFHQEAPDKTDCRGTGVMDPGGDMIRVLGIMGMAQATMAGLKYSYCGQMKKLAWLLEQKHAEAREHGTPAFKPECVTCQKKVKERMFGRSSSTCKLCFGAVCASCKIPKKLSFISPDLEMVQRKVTFCARCLIDATHMDTEEAARVQFVYKHTAPRRGLYLSLWCEYLTVPPMKPSSFLDLRDDNQGSKRVEMSNKRFTVNPFGELTLTSEDRVKLVDIANTLVHAKLEEYEEYLKTAKTIDLVRWKKFSSSGSATTYIEQKNSNPDSNLPELLMTGPLPGTLDENMFGIVNPTLEAMRIKVSYLNDFSAAAVLSTVVKPTVDEPFLSVVVKWMEIDIPGASIGVVRNRDYVYVESTGITHLKNGDRVGYHLMHSVNFPQTYELPNRVRGNISLCAIFHQEGPDRTDCRGTGIMDPKGDLVRMVAVMGMVQATMAGVKYSYCGQMKKLAWLLEQKHAALRERSARVAQPVCTTCSKPTKNSKLRVGKSDST
;
A
#
# COMPACT_ATOMS: atom_id res chain seq x y z
N MET A 1 3.85 -3.66 -2.39
CA MET A 1 2.89 -3.48 -3.49
C MET A 1 3.66 -3.46 -4.79
N ALA A 2 3.45 -4.46 -5.66
CA ALA A 2 3.94 -4.42 -7.03
C ALA A 2 2.96 -3.61 -7.86
N GLY A 3 3.46 -2.68 -8.68
CA GLY A 3 2.67 -1.86 -9.59
C GLY A 3 2.23 -2.65 -10.81
N GLY A 4 1.33 -3.61 -10.64
CA GLY A 4 0.49 -4.10 -11.73
C GLY A 4 -0.59 -3.04 -12.00
N SER A 5 -0.88 -2.77 -13.27
CA SER A 5 -1.88 -1.81 -13.75
C SER A 5 -3.17 -1.89 -12.91
N ARG A 6 -3.37 -0.90 -12.04
CA ARG A 6 -4.39 -0.95 -10.98
C ARG A 6 -5.81 -0.71 -11.48
N PHE A 7 -6.03 -0.59 -12.79
CA PHE A 7 -7.35 -0.35 -13.35
C PHE A 7 -7.43 -0.99 -14.74
N THR A 8 -8.22 -2.05 -14.83
CA THR A 8 -8.59 -2.72 -16.09
C THR A 8 -9.45 -1.80 -16.95
N VAL A 9 -9.38 -2.02 -18.28
CA VAL A 9 -10.46 -1.64 -19.21
C VAL A 9 -11.76 -2.27 -18.71
N ASN A 10 -12.91 -1.62 -18.93
CA ASN A 10 -14.23 -2.18 -18.57
C ASN A 10 -14.27 -3.68 -18.93
N PRO A 11 -14.41 -4.59 -17.94
CA PRO A 11 -14.30 -6.03 -18.21
C PRO A 11 -15.57 -6.61 -18.84
N PHE A 12 -16.60 -5.80 -19.04
CA PHE A 12 -17.88 -6.19 -19.63
C PHE A 12 -18.10 -5.49 -20.98
N PRO A 13 -19.00 -6.04 -21.83
CA PRO A 13 -19.60 -5.27 -22.92
C PRO A 13 -20.27 -3.98 -22.40
N ASP A 14 -20.47 -3.01 -23.29
CA ASP A 14 -21.16 -1.77 -22.94
C ASP A 14 -22.57 -2.06 -22.40
N LEU A 15 -22.88 -1.43 -21.26
CA LEU A 15 -24.17 -1.60 -20.60
C LEU A 15 -25.19 -0.65 -21.23
N VAL A 16 -26.07 -1.20 -22.06
CA VAL A 16 -27.18 -0.46 -22.66
C VAL A 16 -28.38 -0.50 -21.73
N LEU A 17 -28.79 0.67 -21.22
CA LEU A 17 -29.97 0.84 -20.37
C LEU A 17 -31.07 1.57 -21.15
N THR A 18 -32.28 1.02 -21.14
CA THR A 18 -33.48 1.70 -21.67
C THR A 18 -33.89 2.87 -20.77
N ALA A 19 -34.84 3.69 -21.23
CA ALA A 19 -35.40 4.76 -20.40
C ALA A 19 -36.09 4.20 -19.14
N GLU A 20 -36.81 3.08 -19.28
CA GLU A 20 -37.48 2.38 -18.19
C GLU A 20 -36.48 1.83 -17.17
N ASP A 21 -35.39 1.17 -17.62
CA ASP A 21 -34.33 0.69 -16.72
C ASP A 21 -33.72 1.84 -15.89
N ARG A 22 -33.53 3.01 -16.52
CA ARG A 22 -32.97 4.20 -15.86
C ARG A 22 -33.91 4.74 -14.79
N GLU A 23 -35.21 4.80 -15.09
CA GLU A 23 -36.24 5.26 -14.15
C GLU A 23 -36.35 4.31 -12.95
N GLN A 24 -36.42 2.99 -13.20
CA GLN A 24 -36.45 1.97 -12.14
C GLN A 24 -35.22 2.03 -11.24
N LEU A 25 -34.02 2.20 -11.80
CA LEU A 25 -32.79 2.32 -11.00
C LEU A 25 -32.80 3.61 -10.14
N ILE A 26 -33.34 4.71 -10.65
CA ILE A 26 -33.50 5.95 -9.87
C ILE A 26 -34.48 5.74 -8.72
N GLU A 27 -35.62 5.07 -8.98
CA GLU A 27 -36.64 4.77 -7.98
C GLU A 27 -36.08 3.88 -6.87
N ILE A 28 -35.41 2.78 -7.21
CA ILE A 28 -34.73 1.89 -6.24
C ILE A 28 -33.74 2.68 -5.38
N ALA A 29 -32.92 3.54 -5.99
CA ALA A 29 -31.98 4.36 -5.24
C ALA A 29 -32.69 5.34 -4.29
N HIS A 30 -33.79 5.94 -4.75
CA HIS A 30 -34.58 6.88 -3.96
C HIS A 30 -35.21 6.19 -2.75
N GLU A 31 -35.90 5.08 -2.94
CA GLU A 31 -36.55 4.33 -1.85
C GLU A 31 -35.54 3.90 -0.77
N LEU A 32 -34.40 3.35 -1.19
CA LEU A 32 -33.33 2.91 -0.27
C LEU A 32 -32.74 4.08 0.52
N VAL A 33 -32.51 5.23 -0.14
CA VAL A 33 -31.99 6.44 0.52
C VAL A 33 -33.03 7.00 1.50
N MET A 34 -34.30 7.08 1.12
CA MET A 34 -35.38 7.60 1.98
C MET A 34 -35.58 6.74 3.23
N ALA A 35 -35.56 5.41 3.09
CA ALA A 35 -35.63 4.50 4.24
C ALA A 35 -34.48 4.74 5.22
N LYS A 36 -33.25 4.91 4.71
CA LYS A 36 -32.06 5.18 5.53
C LYS A 36 -32.01 6.59 6.09
N PHE A 37 -32.66 7.54 5.43
CA PHE A 37 -32.80 8.91 5.90
C PHE A 37 -33.73 8.97 7.13
N ALA A 38 -34.86 8.25 7.08
CA ALA A 38 -35.75 8.11 8.23
C ALA A 38 -35.05 7.46 9.44
N GLU A 39 -34.28 6.38 9.23
CA GLU A 39 -33.45 5.77 10.28
C GLU A 39 -32.41 6.74 10.86
N TYR A 40 -31.89 7.66 10.05
CA TYR A 40 -30.95 8.68 10.51
C TYR A 40 -31.63 9.79 11.32
N GLN A 41 -32.82 10.22 10.92
CA GLN A 41 -33.63 11.16 11.70
C GLN A 41 -33.95 10.59 13.09
N GLU A 42 -34.35 9.32 13.18
CA GLU A 42 -34.56 8.64 14.46
C GLU A 42 -33.27 8.57 15.28
N HIS A 43 -32.12 8.33 14.63
CA HIS A 43 -30.83 8.32 15.29
C HIS A 43 -30.47 9.69 15.90
N ILE A 44 -30.73 10.79 15.20
CA ILE A 44 -30.53 12.14 15.76
C ILE A 44 -31.48 12.36 16.95
N ASN A 45 -32.77 12.03 16.79
CA ASN A 45 -33.80 12.23 17.81
C ASN A 45 -33.54 11.42 19.09
N SER A 46 -32.91 10.25 18.97
CA SER A 46 -32.49 9.39 20.09
C SER A 46 -31.12 9.78 20.68
N GLN A 47 -30.65 11.01 20.45
CA GLN A 47 -29.33 11.48 20.89
C GLN A 47 -28.19 10.55 20.45
N LYS A 48 -28.31 9.99 19.25
CA LYS A 48 -27.34 9.09 18.63
C LYS A 48 -27.10 7.81 19.41
N TYR A 49 -28.11 7.31 20.10
CA TYR A 49 -28.04 6.06 20.83
C TYR A 49 -27.67 4.88 19.91
N VAL A 50 -26.84 3.97 20.44
CA VAL A 50 -26.47 2.71 19.77
C VAL A 50 -26.78 1.57 20.73
N ASP A 51 -27.75 0.74 20.35
CA ASP A 51 -28.11 -0.46 21.10
C ASP A 51 -26.94 -1.46 21.13
N GLN A 52 -26.31 -1.60 22.30
CA GLN A 52 -25.16 -2.50 22.49
C GLN A 52 -25.56 -3.97 22.63
N ALA A 53 -26.84 -4.27 22.86
CA ALA A 53 -27.39 -5.62 22.83
C ALA A 53 -27.50 -6.15 21.41
N ARG A 54 -27.70 -5.26 20.41
CA ARG A 54 -27.62 -5.57 18.98
C ARG A 54 -26.23 -5.42 18.40
N TRP A 55 -25.56 -4.32 18.71
CA TRP A 55 -24.32 -3.90 18.05
C TRP A 55 -23.10 -4.16 18.94
N LYS A 56 -22.15 -4.95 18.44
CA LYS A 56 -20.85 -5.19 19.08
C LYS A 56 -19.80 -4.29 18.44
N LYS A 57 -19.07 -3.50 19.25
CA LYS A 57 -17.90 -2.73 18.79
C LYS A 57 -16.90 -3.63 18.07
N TYR A 58 -16.43 -3.19 16.91
CA TYR A 58 -15.51 -3.95 16.07
C TYR A 58 -14.21 -3.20 15.80
N GLN A 59 -14.30 -1.97 15.32
CA GLN A 59 -13.15 -1.15 14.96
C GLN A 59 -13.41 0.31 15.34
N LYS A 60 -12.36 1.00 15.80
CA LYS A 60 -12.39 2.44 16.09
C LYS A 60 -11.24 3.12 15.36
N ASP A 61 -11.51 4.26 14.74
CA ASP A 61 -10.49 5.17 14.21
C ASP A 61 -10.91 6.62 14.51
N GLY A 62 -10.03 7.36 15.18
CA GLY A 62 -10.36 8.65 15.77
C GLY A 62 -11.59 8.57 16.69
N ASN A 63 -12.62 9.35 16.37
CA ASN A 63 -13.89 9.39 17.10
C ASN A 63 -15.00 8.56 16.45
N THR A 64 -14.72 7.90 15.31
CA THR A 64 -15.69 7.07 14.60
C THR A 64 -15.54 5.61 15.02
N MET A 65 -16.68 4.98 15.27
CA MET A 65 -16.80 3.59 15.71
C MET A 65 -17.57 2.79 14.67
N MET A 66 -17.01 1.65 14.30
CA MET A 66 -17.71 0.62 13.56
C MET A 66 -18.13 -0.52 14.49
N TYR A 67 -19.35 -0.98 14.29
CA TYR A 67 -19.99 -2.07 15.00
C TYR A 67 -20.36 -3.17 14.02
N LEU A 68 -20.42 -4.39 14.54
CA LEU A 68 -20.98 -5.55 13.87
C LEU A 68 -22.23 -6.02 14.60
N GLU A 69 -23.22 -6.44 13.84
CA GLU A 69 -24.42 -7.03 14.40
C GLU A 69 -24.10 -8.36 15.09
N ARG A 70 -24.63 -8.55 16.30
CA ARG A 70 -24.49 -9.80 17.04
C ARG A 70 -25.43 -10.84 16.43
N LYS A 71 -24.92 -12.06 16.22
CA LYS A 71 -25.71 -13.18 15.67
C LYS A 71 -27.04 -13.43 16.41
N LYS A 72 -27.05 -13.24 17.74
CA LYS A 72 -28.26 -13.46 18.57
C LYS A 72 -29.37 -12.47 18.26
N SER A 73 -29.03 -11.29 17.74
CA SER A 73 -29.97 -10.21 17.47
C SER A 73 -30.69 -10.36 16.14
N ASN A 74 -30.13 -11.17 15.23
CA ASN A 74 -30.77 -11.56 13.98
C ASN A 74 -30.35 -12.99 13.61
N PRO A 75 -30.95 -14.03 14.24
CA PRO A 75 -30.55 -15.42 14.04
C PRO A 75 -30.80 -15.94 12.63
N GLU A 76 -31.79 -15.37 11.93
CA GLU A 76 -32.19 -15.78 10.58
C GLU A 76 -31.27 -15.22 9.50
N SER A 77 -30.66 -14.05 9.74
CA SER A 77 -29.70 -13.47 8.81
C SER A 77 -28.36 -14.20 8.86
N LYS A 78 -27.98 -14.78 7.72
CA LYS A 78 -26.65 -15.34 7.51
C LYS A 78 -25.61 -14.28 7.15
N LEU A 79 -26.05 -13.06 6.80
CA LEU A 79 -25.20 -11.99 6.30
C LEU A 79 -24.65 -11.13 7.43
N PRO A 80 -23.35 -10.76 7.41
CA PRO A 80 -22.82 -9.76 8.31
C PRO A 80 -23.46 -8.39 8.04
N ALA A 81 -24.00 -7.77 9.08
CA ALA A 81 -24.41 -6.37 9.08
C ALA A 81 -23.42 -5.50 9.86
N LEU A 82 -23.17 -4.30 9.34
CA LEU A 82 -22.28 -3.30 9.92
C LEU A 82 -23.03 -2.00 10.20
N LEU A 83 -22.56 -1.30 11.23
CA LEU A 83 -22.99 0.05 11.59
C LEU A 83 -21.75 0.90 11.86
N MET A 84 -21.60 2.01 11.15
CA MET A 84 -20.57 3.02 11.38
C MET A 84 -21.23 4.25 11.97
N VAL A 85 -20.66 4.79 13.04
CA VAL A 85 -21.22 5.95 13.75
C VAL A 85 -20.10 6.85 14.27
N GLY A 86 -20.29 8.15 14.19
CA GLY A 86 -19.38 9.14 14.77
C GLY A 86 -18.85 10.12 13.73
N PRO A 87 -18.07 11.13 14.14
CA PRO A 87 -17.74 12.24 13.27
C PRO A 87 -16.57 11.94 12.33
N LEU A 88 -16.78 12.24 11.04
CA LEU A 88 -15.76 12.42 10.03
C LEU A 88 -15.10 13.81 10.15
N PRO A 89 -13.81 13.93 9.83
CA PRO A 89 -13.14 15.23 9.76
C PRO A 89 -13.64 16.06 8.56
N GLY A 90 -13.62 17.38 8.69
CA GLY A 90 -13.96 18.33 7.63
C GLY A 90 -15.45 18.65 7.52
N SER A 91 -15.76 19.64 6.69
CA SER A 91 -17.15 20.04 6.41
C SER A 91 -17.90 18.98 5.60
N LEU A 92 -19.23 19.12 5.52
CA LEU A 92 -20.06 18.23 4.71
C LEU A 92 -19.61 18.28 3.24
N ASP A 93 -19.41 19.48 2.71
CA ASP A 93 -19.03 19.68 1.31
C ASP A 93 -17.65 19.09 0.98
N GLU A 94 -16.68 19.14 1.91
CA GLU A 94 -15.38 18.49 1.73
C GLU A 94 -15.50 16.96 1.70
N ASN A 95 -16.34 16.39 2.56
CA ASN A 95 -16.58 14.96 2.56
C ASN A 95 -17.30 14.52 1.27
N MET A 96 -18.36 15.23 0.87
CA MET A 96 -19.09 14.95 -0.37
C MET A 96 -18.20 15.12 -1.60
N PHE A 97 -17.35 16.14 -1.65
CA PHE A 97 -16.41 16.34 -2.76
C PHE A 97 -15.34 15.25 -2.85
N GLY A 98 -14.84 14.77 -1.71
CA GLY A 98 -13.92 13.63 -1.67
C GLY A 98 -14.57 12.31 -2.10
N LEU A 99 -15.83 12.14 -1.74
CA LEU A 99 -16.65 10.95 -1.98
C LEU A 99 -17.11 10.82 -3.45
N VAL A 100 -17.67 11.89 -4.02
CA VAL A 100 -18.34 11.87 -5.33
C VAL A 100 -17.33 11.54 -6.43
N SER A 101 -17.70 10.61 -7.30
CA SER A 101 -16.81 10.04 -8.32
C SER A 101 -17.58 9.55 -9.56
N PRO A 102 -18.26 10.42 -10.31
CA PRO A 102 -19.18 9.99 -11.38
C PRO A 102 -18.47 9.29 -12.55
N THR A 103 -17.15 9.41 -12.66
CA THR A 103 -16.37 8.95 -13.81
C THR A 103 -15.23 8.02 -13.41
N LEU A 104 -14.72 7.24 -14.37
CA LEU A 104 -13.58 6.35 -14.12
C LEU A 104 -12.35 7.10 -13.60
N GLU A 105 -12.06 8.28 -14.16
CA GLU A 105 -10.94 9.13 -13.72
C GLU A 105 -11.11 9.60 -12.26
N SER A 106 -12.30 10.10 -11.91
CA SER A 106 -12.58 10.54 -10.55
C SER A 106 -12.62 9.37 -9.55
N MET A 107 -13.04 8.17 -9.97
CA MET A 107 -12.93 6.94 -9.19
C MET A 107 -11.46 6.55 -8.94
N ARG A 108 -10.60 6.61 -9.96
CA ARG A 108 -9.15 6.33 -9.83
C ARG A 108 -8.49 7.29 -8.85
N ILE A 109 -8.81 8.57 -8.94
CA ILE A 109 -8.32 9.59 -8.00
C ILE A 109 -8.82 9.28 -6.59
N LYS A 110 -10.12 9.04 -6.39
CA LYS A 110 -10.71 8.69 -5.09
C LYS A 110 -9.98 7.51 -4.45
N SER A 111 -9.87 6.39 -5.17
CA SER A 111 -9.28 5.18 -4.65
C SER A 111 -7.79 5.31 -4.32
N SER A 112 -7.06 6.18 -5.03
CA SER A 112 -5.64 6.45 -4.73
C SER A 112 -5.40 7.02 -3.33
N TYR A 113 -6.40 7.69 -2.75
CA TYR A 113 -6.37 8.25 -1.40
C TYR A 113 -7.00 7.30 -0.38
N LEU A 114 -8.12 6.67 -0.73
CA LEU A 114 -8.89 5.84 0.19
C LEU A 114 -8.26 4.46 0.39
N LYS A 115 -7.78 3.86 -0.71
CA LYS A 115 -7.35 2.45 -0.81
C LYS A 115 -8.49 1.48 -0.47
N ASP A 116 -9.67 1.79 -1.00
CA ASP A 116 -10.95 1.10 -0.82
C ASP A 116 -11.13 -0.09 -1.79
N PHE A 117 -10.65 0.02 -3.03
CA PHE A 117 -10.72 -1.05 -4.03
C PHE A 117 -9.44 -1.16 -4.88
N ASN A 118 -9.31 -2.28 -5.60
CA ASN A 118 -8.13 -2.62 -6.40
C ASN A 118 -8.33 -2.48 -7.91
N ALA A 119 -9.56 -2.62 -8.40
CA ALA A 119 -9.95 -2.35 -9.77
C ALA A 119 -11.38 -1.82 -9.78
N ALA A 120 -11.72 -1.00 -10.77
CA ALA A 120 -13.07 -0.49 -10.94
C ALA A 120 -13.34 -0.03 -12.36
N ALA A 121 -14.62 -0.02 -12.73
CA ALA A 121 -15.14 0.50 -13.99
C ALA A 121 -16.46 1.25 -13.76
N VAL A 122 -16.72 2.28 -14.58
CA VAL A 122 -18.04 2.88 -14.70
C VAL A 122 -18.75 2.18 -15.86
N LEU A 123 -19.94 1.64 -15.62
CA LEU A 123 -20.69 0.87 -16.62
C LEU A 123 -21.75 1.72 -17.30
N ALA A 124 -22.48 2.53 -16.54
CA ALA A 124 -23.47 3.46 -17.09
C ALA A 124 -23.69 4.67 -16.17
N ALA A 125 -23.67 5.88 -16.73
CA ALA A 125 -24.12 7.09 -16.04
C ALA A 125 -25.63 7.27 -16.25
N ILE A 126 -26.38 7.44 -15.16
CA ILE A 126 -27.84 7.60 -15.16
C ILE A 126 -28.21 9.05 -14.87
N VAL A 127 -27.67 9.62 -13.80
CA VAL A 127 -27.83 11.03 -13.42
C VAL A 127 -26.44 11.62 -13.25
N GLU A 128 -26.16 12.68 -14.02
CA GLU A 128 -24.89 13.42 -13.96
C GLU A 128 -25.01 14.64 -13.02
N PRO A 129 -23.91 15.07 -12.39
CA PRO A 129 -23.89 16.29 -11.58
C PRO A 129 -24.26 17.54 -12.38
N THR A 130 -24.94 18.49 -11.74
CA THR A 130 -25.32 19.79 -12.32
C THR A 130 -24.67 20.96 -11.58
N VAL A 131 -24.82 22.19 -12.10
CA VAL A 131 -24.30 23.41 -11.46
C VAL A 131 -24.96 23.64 -10.11
N GLU A 132 -26.27 23.37 -10.04
CA GLU A 132 -27.11 23.53 -8.86
C GLU A 132 -26.90 22.39 -7.86
N GLU A 133 -26.70 21.16 -8.34
CA GLU A 133 -26.53 19.96 -7.52
C GLU A 133 -25.21 19.23 -7.86
N PRO A 134 -24.03 19.81 -7.56
CA PRO A 134 -22.74 19.26 -7.97
C PRO A 134 -22.37 17.93 -7.30
N PHE A 135 -23.08 17.55 -6.23
CA PHE A 135 -22.88 16.27 -5.53
C PHE A 135 -23.92 15.20 -5.91
N ARG A 136 -24.91 15.54 -6.75
CA ARG A 136 -25.93 14.59 -7.20
C ARG A 136 -25.39 13.71 -8.31
N SER A 137 -25.37 12.40 -8.10
CA SER A 137 -25.02 11.45 -9.15
C SER A 137 -25.69 10.11 -8.95
N VAL A 138 -26.05 9.43 -10.04
CA VAL A 138 -26.50 8.02 -10.06
C VAL A 138 -25.76 7.28 -11.16
N VAL A 139 -25.00 6.26 -10.79
CA VAL A 139 -24.10 5.58 -11.71
C VAL A 139 -24.04 4.08 -11.40
N VAL A 140 -24.13 3.24 -12.44
CA VAL A 140 -23.86 1.80 -12.34
C VAL A 140 -22.36 1.58 -12.50
N LYS A 141 -21.78 0.83 -11.57
CA LYS A 141 -20.34 0.63 -11.44
C LYS A 141 -19.99 -0.81 -11.19
N TRP A 142 -18.74 -1.12 -11.48
CA TRP A 142 -18.08 -2.35 -11.08
C TRP A 142 -16.87 -2.03 -10.21
N MET A 143 -16.62 -2.85 -9.18
CA MET A 143 -15.38 -2.80 -8.42
C MET A 143 -14.92 -4.18 -7.96
N GLU A 144 -13.61 -4.32 -7.78
CA GLU A 144 -12.97 -5.46 -7.15
C GLU A 144 -12.38 -5.06 -5.80
N ILE A 145 -12.81 -5.74 -4.73
CA ILE A 145 -12.28 -5.56 -3.38
C ILE A 145 -11.24 -6.65 -3.12
N ASP A 146 -10.04 -6.21 -2.71
CA ASP A 146 -8.99 -7.11 -2.23
C ASP A 146 -9.40 -7.74 -0.92
N ILE A 147 -9.43 -9.06 -0.87
CA ILE A 147 -9.63 -9.76 0.40
C ILE A 147 -8.26 -10.18 0.92
N PRO A 148 -7.93 -9.93 2.20
CA PRO A 148 -6.67 -10.41 2.77
C PRO A 148 -6.48 -11.90 2.48
N GLY A 149 -5.36 -12.25 1.84
CA GLY A 149 -5.06 -13.60 1.37
C GLY A 149 -5.30 -13.86 -0.12
N ALA A 150 -5.92 -12.93 -0.87
CA ALA A 150 -6.17 -13.12 -2.29
C ALA A 150 -4.90 -13.02 -3.16
N SER A 151 -4.00 -12.09 -2.84
CA SER A 151 -2.70 -11.95 -3.51
C SER A 151 -1.77 -13.17 -3.38
N ILE A 152 -2.06 -14.07 -2.44
CA ILE A 152 -1.40 -15.36 -2.26
C ILE A 152 -2.32 -16.54 -2.64
N GLY A 153 -3.43 -16.31 -3.35
CA GLY A 153 -4.28 -17.38 -3.90
C GLY A 153 -5.08 -18.20 -2.89
N PHE A 154 -5.20 -17.76 -1.62
CA PHE A 154 -5.96 -18.46 -0.58
C PHE A 154 -7.48 -18.26 -0.72
N VAL A 155 -7.87 -17.04 -1.10
CA VAL A 155 -9.27 -16.69 -1.39
C VAL A 155 -9.31 -15.99 -2.74
N ARG A 156 -10.41 -16.13 -3.48
CA ARG A 156 -10.62 -15.33 -4.69
C ARG A 156 -11.01 -13.90 -4.30
N ASN A 157 -10.62 -12.91 -5.10
CA ASN A 157 -11.12 -11.56 -4.92
C ASN A 157 -12.62 -11.51 -5.17
N ARG A 158 -13.28 -10.57 -4.50
CA ARG A 158 -14.72 -10.35 -4.66
C ARG A 158 -14.94 -9.16 -5.56
N ASP A 159 -15.78 -9.36 -6.56
CA ASP A 159 -16.21 -8.30 -7.44
C ASP A 159 -17.70 -7.99 -7.22
N TYR A 160 -18.08 -6.75 -7.49
CA TYR A 160 -19.41 -6.25 -7.23
C TYR A 160 -19.86 -5.37 -8.40
N ILE A 161 -21.08 -5.59 -8.86
CA ILE A 161 -21.80 -4.67 -9.74
C ILE A 161 -22.82 -3.94 -8.88
N TYR A 162 -22.77 -2.62 -8.88
CA TYR A 162 -23.55 -1.83 -7.94
C TYR A 162 -23.98 -0.50 -8.54
N LEU A 163 -25.16 -0.07 -8.12
CA LEU A 163 -25.69 1.27 -8.27
C LEU A 163 -25.10 2.15 -7.16
N GLU A 164 -24.35 3.18 -7.53
CA GLU A 164 -23.93 4.25 -6.63
C GLU A 164 -24.87 5.45 -6.78
N SER A 165 -25.44 5.92 -5.67
CA SER A 165 -26.22 7.17 -5.64
C SER A 165 -25.68 8.10 -4.58
N THR A 166 -25.46 9.37 -4.93
CA THR A 166 -25.01 10.43 -4.03
C THR A 166 -25.85 11.67 -4.19
N GLY A 167 -25.91 12.49 -3.15
CA GLY A 167 -26.58 13.78 -3.17
C GLY A 167 -26.67 14.41 -1.78
N ILE A 168 -27.39 15.53 -1.71
CA ILE A 168 -27.72 16.24 -0.47
C ILE A 168 -29.24 16.22 -0.29
N MET A 169 -29.68 15.91 0.91
CA MET A 169 -31.06 16.02 1.38
C MET A 169 -31.16 17.09 2.46
N ARG A 170 -32.38 17.42 2.89
CA ARG A 170 -32.63 18.36 3.97
C ARG A 170 -33.49 17.73 5.05
N LEU A 171 -33.12 17.98 6.30
CA LEU A 171 -33.97 17.73 7.46
C LEU A 171 -35.12 18.77 7.50
N ASP A 172 -36.13 18.52 8.33
CA ASP A 172 -37.29 19.42 8.49
C ASP A 172 -36.90 20.82 8.97
N ASN A 173 -35.79 20.93 9.70
CA ASN A 173 -35.20 22.20 10.15
C ASN A 173 -34.38 22.93 9.06
N GLY A 174 -34.28 22.35 7.85
CA GLY A 174 -33.53 22.89 6.71
C GLY A 174 -32.05 22.51 6.65
N GLU A 175 -31.51 21.85 7.67
CA GLU A 175 -30.11 21.41 7.72
C GLU A 175 -29.80 20.38 6.63
N ARG A 176 -28.59 20.47 6.05
CA ARG A 176 -28.15 19.64 4.92
C ARG A 176 -27.60 18.30 5.40
N VAL A 177 -28.05 17.21 4.78
CA VAL A 177 -27.54 15.85 5.03
C VAL A 177 -27.09 15.24 3.71
N GLY A 178 -25.81 14.98 3.56
CA GLY A 178 -25.28 14.24 2.42
C GLY A 178 -25.55 12.75 2.56
N TYR A 179 -25.67 12.04 1.43
CA TYR A 179 -25.82 10.59 1.42
C TYR A 179 -24.89 9.89 0.42
N HIS A 180 -24.57 8.62 0.71
CA HIS A 180 -23.84 7.71 -0.16
C HIS A 180 -24.48 6.33 -0.14
N LEU A 181 -25.16 5.96 -1.22
CA LEU A 181 -25.71 4.62 -1.42
C LEU A 181 -24.77 3.82 -2.33
N LEU A 182 -24.51 2.57 -1.96
CA LEU A 182 -24.03 1.51 -2.86
C LEU A 182 -24.98 0.33 -2.74
N HIS A 183 -25.65 -0.06 -3.82
CA HIS A 183 -26.57 -1.18 -3.82
C HIS A 183 -26.26 -2.12 -4.99
N SER A 184 -26.06 -3.41 -4.73
CA SER A 184 -25.75 -4.36 -5.81
C SER A 184 -26.92 -4.54 -6.74
N VAL A 185 -26.63 -4.56 -8.04
CA VAL A 185 -27.60 -4.72 -9.13
C VAL A 185 -27.01 -5.70 -10.15
N ASN A 186 -27.86 -6.38 -10.92
CA ASN A 186 -27.42 -7.41 -11.87
C ASN A 186 -27.97 -7.12 -13.25
N PHE A 187 -27.14 -7.35 -14.27
CA PHE A 187 -27.51 -7.20 -15.68
C PHE A 187 -27.06 -8.43 -16.48
N PRO A 188 -27.80 -8.83 -17.53
CA PRO A 188 -27.39 -9.92 -18.42
C PRO A 188 -25.98 -9.74 -19.02
N GLN A 189 -25.56 -8.50 -19.26
CA GLN A 189 -24.25 -8.15 -19.82
C GLN A 189 -23.09 -8.35 -18.81
N THR A 190 -23.40 -8.41 -17.50
CA THR A 190 -22.42 -8.47 -16.41
C THR A 190 -22.14 -9.90 -15.94
N HIS A 191 -21.61 -10.72 -16.86
CA HIS A 191 -21.25 -12.12 -16.60
C HIS A 191 -20.22 -12.27 -15.46
N GLU A 192 -20.13 -13.47 -14.89
CA GLU A 192 -19.11 -13.75 -13.85
C GLU A 192 -17.70 -13.74 -14.45
N LEU A 193 -16.79 -13.02 -13.81
CA LEU A 193 -15.39 -12.92 -14.25
C LEU A 193 -14.56 -14.08 -13.69
N PRO A 194 -13.60 -14.62 -14.48
CA PRO A 194 -12.73 -15.70 -14.02
C PRO A 194 -11.86 -15.24 -12.83
N ASN A 195 -11.54 -16.18 -11.95
CA ASN A 195 -10.73 -16.00 -10.73
C ASN A 195 -11.30 -15.02 -9.69
N ARG A 196 -12.56 -14.61 -9.85
CA ARG A 196 -13.31 -13.78 -8.90
C ARG A 196 -14.55 -14.52 -8.44
N ILE A 197 -15.16 -14.01 -7.40
CA ILE A 197 -16.47 -14.46 -6.93
C ILE A 197 -17.36 -13.22 -6.82
N ARG A 198 -18.51 -13.24 -7.50
CA ARG A 198 -19.49 -12.16 -7.43
C ARG A 198 -20.10 -12.12 -6.05
N GLY A 199 -19.93 -10.98 -5.37
CA GLY A 199 -20.63 -10.68 -4.12
C GLY A 199 -21.79 -9.72 -4.35
N ASN A 200 -22.66 -9.63 -3.35
CA ASN A 200 -23.70 -8.61 -3.25
C ASN A 200 -23.49 -7.77 -1.99
N MET A 201 -23.84 -6.49 -2.05
CA MET A 201 -23.82 -5.58 -0.91
C MET A 201 -24.92 -4.54 -1.03
N SER A 202 -25.35 -4.04 0.11
CA SER A 202 -26.13 -2.82 0.22
C SER A 202 -25.56 -2.01 1.38
N PHE A 203 -25.11 -0.78 1.10
CA PHE A 203 -24.57 0.14 2.09
C PHE A 203 -25.14 1.52 1.85
N CYS A 204 -25.52 2.21 2.93
CA CYS A 204 -25.89 3.61 2.88
C CYS A 204 -25.26 4.38 4.03
N GLY A 205 -24.57 5.48 3.71
CA GLY A 205 -24.03 6.45 4.67
C GLY A 205 -24.78 7.77 4.62
N MET A 206 -25.15 8.29 5.79
CA MET A 206 -25.68 9.64 5.99
C MET A 206 -24.62 10.51 6.66
N PHE A 207 -24.50 11.77 6.20
CA PHE A 207 -23.47 12.72 6.63
C PHE A 207 -24.10 14.07 6.97
N HIS A 208 -23.95 14.55 8.19
CA HIS A 208 -24.57 15.80 8.66
C HIS A 208 -23.54 16.71 9.28
N GLN A 209 -23.51 17.99 8.90
CA GLN A 209 -22.53 18.93 9.44
C GLN A 209 -22.90 19.37 10.86
N GLU A 210 -22.09 19.03 11.85
CA GLU A 210 -22.30 19.47 13.24
C GLU A 210 -21.48 20.72 13.60
N ALA A 211 -20.34 20.90 12.94
CA ALA A 211 -19.45 22.05 13.12
C ALA A 211 -18.68 22.32 11.80
N PRO A 212 -18.02 23.48 11.65
CA PRO A 212 -17.31 23.82 10.42
C PRO A 212 -16.29 22.78 9.94
N ASP A 213 -15.65 22.06 10.85
CA ASP A 213 -14.62 21.03 10.59
C ASP A 213 -15.04 19.62 11.04
N LYS A 214 -16.34 19.41 11.29
CA LYS A 214 -16.88 18.17 11.85
C LYS A 214 -18.19 17.77 11.18
N THR A 215 -18.20 16.61 10.54
CA THR A 215 -19.37 16.02 9.89
C THR A 215 -19.73 14.72 10.61
N ASP A 216 -20.87 14.65 11.26
CA ASP A 216 -21.40 13.39 11.79
C ASP A 216 -21.63 12.38 10.66
N CYS A 217 -21.42 11.09 10.93
CA CYS A 217 -21.85 10.06 10.01
C CYS A 217 -22.61 8.94 10.72
N ARG A 218 -23.56 8.37 9.97
CA ARG A 218 -24.19 7.09 10.26
C ARG A 218 -24.22 6.26 8.98
N GLY A 219 -23.46 5.17 8.96
CA GLY A 219 -23.44 4.21 7.85
C GLY A 219 -24.02 2.88 8.27
N THR A 220 -24.92 2.30 7.49
CA THR A 220 -25.38 0.92 7.69
C THR A 220 -25.11 0.12 6.44
N GLY A 221 -24.72 -1.14 6.59
CA GLY A 221 -24.52 -2.00 5.44
C GLY A 221 -24.67 -3.48 5.74
N VAL A 222 -25.01 -4.22 4.70
CA VAL A 222 -25.07 -5.67 4.66
C VAL A 222 -24.28 -6.14 3.46
N MET A 223 -23.60 -7.28 3.59
CA MET A 223 -22.84 -7.86 2.48
C MET A 223 -23.00 -9.36 2.45
N ASP A 224 -23.24 -9.87 1.26
CA ASP A 224 -23.04 -11.26 0.88
C ASP A 224 -21.72 -11.36 0.08
N PRO A 225 -20.66 -11.92 0.66
CA PRO A 225 -19.38 -12.05 -0.05
C PRO A 225 -19.40 -13.07 -1.20
N GLY A 226 -20.47 -13.86 -1.35
CA GLY A 226 -20.57 -14.90 -2.36
C GLY A 226 -19.59 -16.08 -2.16
N GLY A 227 -20.04 -17.27 -2.55
CA GLY A 227 -19.28 -18.51 -2.46
C GLY A 227 -18.77 -18.84 -1.06
N ASP A 228 -17.78 -19.73 -0.98
CA ASP A 228 -17.14 -20.07 0.29
C ASP A 228 -16.19 -18.96 0.73
N MET A 229 -16.67 -18.11 1.64
CA MET A 229 -15.88 -17.06 2.30
C MET A 229 -15.67 -17.39 3.77
N ILE A 230 -14.41 -17.31 4.22
CA ILE A 230 -14.12 -17.30 5.66
C ILE A 230 -14.70 -16.02 6.24
N ARG A 231 -15.75 -16.14 7.05
CA ARG A 231 -16.53 -15.03 7.60
C ARG A 231 -15.69 -13.89 8.16
N VAL A 232 -14.60 -14.20 8.86
CA VAL A 232 -13.69 -13.19 9.45
C VAL A 232 -13.02 -12.35 8.37
N LEU A 233 -12.58 -12.95 7.26
CA LEU A 233 -11.94 -12.24 6.15
C LEU A 233 -12.92 -11.33 5.41
N GLY A 234 -14.15 -11.81 5.18
CA GLY A 234 -15.22 -11.00 4.60
C GLY A 234 -15.50 -9.76 5.45
N ILE A 235 -15.67 -9.94 6.76
CA ILE A 235 -15.89 -8.85 7.72
C ILE A 235 -14.73 -7.84 7.71
N MET A 236 -13.47 -8.31 7.64
CA MET A 236 -12.31 -7.40 7.58
C MET A 236 -12.29 -6.57 6.30
N GLY A 237 -12.56 -7.18 5.14
CA GLY A 237 -12.65 -6.46 3.86
C GLY A 237 -13.76 -5.40 3.88
N MET A 238 -14.94 -5.76 4.41
CA MET A 238 -16.05 -4.83 4.62
C MET A 238 -15.66 -3.66 5.50
N ALA A 239 -15.06 -3.96 6.66
CA ALA A 239 -14.65 -2.93 7.61
C ALA A 239 -13.66 -1.95 7.00
N GLN A 240 -12.67 -2.46 6.25
CA GLN A 240 -11.72 -1.63 5.55
C GLN A 240 -12.39 -0.73 4.50
N ALA A 241 -13.31 -1.28 3.70
CA ALA A 241 -14.04 -0.52 2.69
C ALA A 241 -14.93 0.58 3.31
N THR A 242 -15.69 0.25 4.35
CA THR A 242 -16.54 1.24 5.05
C THR A 242 -15.71 2.31 5.75
N MET A 243 -14.67 1.92 6.50
CA MET A 243 -13.84 2.86 7.25
C MET A 243 -12.96 3.73 6.34
N ALA A 244 -12.81 3.39 5.05
CA ALA A 244 -12.14 4.25 4.08
C ALA A 244 -12.81 5.64 3.95
N GLY A 245 -14.11 5.75 4.28
CA GLY A 245 -14.85 7.01 4.31
C GLY A 245 -14.27 8.08 5.24
N LEU A 246 -13.48 7.70 6.25
CA LEU A 246 -12.74 8.65 7.11
C LEU A 246 -11.75 9.53 6.33
N LYS A 247 -11.40 9.14 5.11
CA LYS A 247 -10.49 9.87 4.24
C LYS A 247 -11.21 10.72 3.19
N TYR A 248 -12.54 10.82 3.22
CA TYR A 248 -13.30 11.63 2.27
C TYR A 248 -12.87 13.10 2.30
N SER A 249 -12.91 13.80 3.43
CA SER A 249 -12.41 15.20 3.49
C SER A 249 -10.96 15.34 3.02
N TYR A 250 -10.05 14.43 3.42
CA TYR A 250 -8.66 14.46 2.93
C TYR A 250 -8.58 14.32 1.40
N CYS A 251 -9.35 13.40 0.82
CA CYS A 251 -9.48 13.24 -0.63
C CYS A 251 -9.97 14.55 -1.28
N GLY A 252 -11.02 15.16 -0.73
CA GLY A 252 -11.56 16.45 -1.19
C GLY A 252 -10.51 17.57 -1.16
N GLN A 253 -9.76 17.67 -0.07
CA GLN A 253 -8.66 18.63 0.06
C GLN A 253 -7.57 18.41 -1.00
N MET A 254 -7.20 17.16 -1.28
CA MET A 254 -6.20 16.88 -2.32
C MET A 254 -6.72 17.17 -3.73
N LYS A 255 -8.01 16.91 -4.00
CA LYS A 255 -8.68 17.30 -5.25
C LYS A 255 -8.70 18.82 -5.43
N LYS A 256 -8.98 19.60 -4.37
CA LYS A 256 -8.92 21.08 -4.38
C LYS A 256 -7.50 21.56 -4.71
N LEU A 257 -6.48 21.00 -4.06
CA LEU A 257 -5.08 21.36 -4.31
C LEU A 257 -4.62 21.03 -5.73
N ALA A 258 -5.02 19.87 -6.27
CA ALA A 258 -4.69 19.50 -7.65
C ALA A 258 -5.30 20.48 -8.66
N TRP A 259 -6.55 20.89 -8.44
CA TRP A 259 -7.21 21.87 -9.29
C TRP A 259 -6.60 23.26 -9.21
N LEU A 260 -6.31 23.76 -8.01
CA LEU A 260 -5.63 25.05 -7.84
C LEU A 260 -4.25 25.06 -8.49
N LEU A 261 -3.55 23.92 -8.41
CA LEU A 261 -2.27 23.75 -9.06
C LEU A 261 -2.40 23.87 -10.59
N GLU A 262 -3.39 23.21 -11.18
CA GLU A 262 -3.67 23.32 -12.62
C GLU A 262 -3.95 24.76 -13.05
N GLN A 263 -4.80 25.48 -12.30
CA GLN A 263 -5.12 26.88 -12.60
C GLN A 263 -3.91 27.80 -12.50
N LYS A 264 -3.18 27.76 -11.37
CA LYS A 264 -2.02 28.64 -11.16
C LYS A 264 -0.89 28.38 -12.14
N HIS A 265 -0.71 27.13 -12.55
CA HIS A 265 0.25 26.80 -13.60
C HIS A 265 -0.22 27.22 -15.00
N ALA A 266 -1.52 27.20 -15.28
CA ALA A 266 -2.05 27.76 -16.52
C ALA A 266 -1.84 29.28 -16.59
N GLU A 267 -2.21 30.00 -15.52
CA GLU A 267 -1.98 31.45 -15.39
C GLU A 267 -0.49 31.80 -15.58
N ALA A 268 0.42 31.05 -14.93
CA ALA A 268 1.86 31.27 -15.02
C ALA A 268 2.44 30.99 -16.41
N ARG A 269 1.82 30.15 -17.23
CA ARG A 269 2.24 29.94 -18.63
C ARG A 269 1.86 31.10 -19.52
N GLU A 270 0.70 31.72 -19.28
CA GLU A 270 0.20 32.85 -20.05
C GLU A 270 0.88 34.16 -19.65
N HIS A 271 1.07 34.37 -18.34
CA HIS A 271 1.52 35.65 -17.79
C HIS A 271 2.96 35.62 -17.23
N GLY A 272 3.62 34.45 -17.28
CA GLY A 272 4.91 34.22 -16.64
C GLY A 272 4.79 33.93 -15.14
N THR A 273 5.83 33.31 -14.56
CA THR A 273 5.89 33.12 -13.11
C THR A 273 6.21 34.45 -12.41
N PRO A 274 5.53 34.80 -11.30
CA PRO A 274 5.87 35.98 -10.53
C PRO A 274 7.34 35.96 -10.08
N ALA A 275 8.03 37.11 -10.18
CA ALA A 275 9.38 37.25 -9.64
C ALA A 275 9.34 37.07 -8.12
N PHE A 276 10.04 36.06 -7.60
CA PHE A 276 10.07 35.80 -6.16
C PHE A 276 11.38 36.28 -5.54
N LYS A 277 11.28 36.89 -4.36
CA LYS A 277 12.44 37.24 -3.52
C LYS A 277 13.04 35.95 -2.94
N PRO A 278 14.36 35.92 -2.65
CA PRO A 278 15.02 34.76 -2.01
C PRO A 278 14.67 34.65 -0.51
N GLU A 279 13.44 34.97 -0.14
CA GLU A 279 12.90 34.96 1.22
C GLU A 279 11.75 33.96 1.29
N CYS A 280 11.70 33.21 2.38
CA CYS A 280 10.67 32.19 2.57
C CYS A 280 9.29 32.87 2.67
N VAL A 281 8.36 32.52 1.78
CA VAL A 281 7.01 33.12 1.78
C VAL A 281 6.21 32.92 3.06
N THR A 282 6.60 31.95 3.91
CA THR A 282 5.94 31.68 5.19
C THR A 282 6.57 32.42 6.36
N CYS A 283 7.90 32.45 6.46
CA CYS A 283 8.61 32.94 7.66
C CYS A 283 9.58 34.10 7.38
N GLN A 284 9.62 34.60 6.15
CA GLN A 284 10.46 35.69 5.67
C GLN A 284 11.98 35.50 5.84
N LYS A 285 12.43 34.33 6.33
CA LYS A 285 13.86 34.00 6.42
C LYS A 285 14.46 33.84 5.03
N LYS A 286 15.64 34.42 4.81
CA LYS A 286 16.40 34.24 3.56
C LYS A 286 16.64 32.75 3.29
N VAL A 287 16.26 32.31 2.09
CA VAL A 287 16.48 30.95 1.61
C VAL A 287 17.84 30.96 0.91
N LYS A 288 18.85 30.37 1.55
CA LYS A 288 20.18 30.26 0.95
C LYS A 288 20.08 29.47 -0.37
N GLU A 289 20.53 30.07 -1.47
CA GLU A 289 20.85 29.31 -2.67
C GLU A 289 21.95 28.31 -2.31
N ARG A 290 21.69 27.01 -2.49
CA ARG A 290 22.72 26.00 -2.27
C ARG A 290 23.60 25.96 -3.52
N MET A 291 24.90 26.16 -3.34
CA MET A 291 25.96 26.17 -4.38
C MET A 291 26.08 24.92 -5.27
N PHE A 292 25.19 23.92 -5.14
CA PHE A 292 25.26 22.64 -5.85
C PHE A 292 24.02 22.34 -6.73
N GLY A 293 23.46 23.33 -7.41
CA GLY A 293 22.51 23.10 -8.52
C GLY A 293 21.13 22.52 -8.15
N ARG A 294 20.80 22.38 -6.87
CA ARG A 294 19.42 22.15 -6.42
C ARG A 294 18.76 23.49 -6.14
N SER A 295 17.82 23.89 -6.99
CA SER A 295 17.01 25.10 -6.80
C SER A 295 16.41 25.14 -5.39
N SER A 296 16.26 26.34 -4.83
CA SER A 296 15.46 26.53 -3.62
C SER A 296 14.10 25.84 -3.77
N SER A 297 13.62 25.16 -2.72
CA SER A 297 12.29 24.55 -2.74
C SER A 297 11.25 25.64 -2.90
N THR A 298 10.44 25.62 -3.96
CA THR A 298 9.36 26.60 -4.15
C THR A 298 8.00 25.99 -3.81
N CYS A 299 7.08 26.83 -3.33
CA CYS A 299 5.67 26.48 -3.28
C CYS A 299 5.15 26.38 -4.71
N LYS A 300 4.45 25.29 -5.05
CA LYS A 300 3.94 25.09 -6.40
C LYS A 300 2.63 25.82 -6.71
N LEU A 301 2.01 26.49 -5.72
CA LEU A 301 0.86 27.37 -5.95
C LEU A 301 1.26 28.83 -6.18
N CYS A 302 2.01 29.41 -5.24
CA CYS A 302 2.42 30.82 -5.32
C CYS A 302 3.80 31.04 -5.94
N PHE A 303 4.51 29.98 -6.35
CA PHE A 303 5.87 29.99 -6.92
C PHE A 303 6.98 30.54 -6.02
N GLY A 304 6.66 31.07 -4.84
CA GLY A 304 7.65 31.67 -3.94
C GLY A 304 8.53 30.64 -3.20
N ALA A 305 9.69 31.11 -2.73
CA ALA A 305 10.67 30.29 -2.03
C ALA A 305 10.15 29.80 -0.68
N VAL A 306 10.51 28.57 -0.30
CA VAL A 306 10.11 27.95 0.96
C VAL A 306 11.33 27.30 1.61
N CYS A 307 11.62 27.66 2.86
CA CYS A 307 12.72 27.07 3.61
C CYS A 307 12.43 25.62 4.03
N ALA A 308 13.47 24.90 4.48
CA ALA A 308 13.35 23.48 4.84
C ALA A 308 12.34 23.19 5.97
N SER A 309 12.10 24.14 6.88
CA SER A 309 11.13 24.01 7.97
C SER A 309 9.71 24.41 7.59
N CYS A 310 9.53 25.19 6.52
CA CYS A 310 8.22 25.66 6.06
C CYS A 310 7.69 24.87 4.85
N LYS A 311 8.48 23.95 4.29
CA LYS A 311 8.07 23.11 3.16
C LYS A 311 7.05 22.08 3.64
N ILE A 312 5.87 22.07 3.02
CA ILE A 312 4.83 21.09 3.35
C ILE A 312 4.60 20.23 2.11
N PRO A 313 5.17 19.01 2.06
CA PRO A 313 4.94 18.12 0.93
C PRO A 313 3.58 17.43 1.04
N LYS A 314 2.80 17.45 -0.04
CA LYS A 314 1.57 16.64 -0.20
C LYS A 314 1.72 15.70 -1.40
N LYS A 315 1.11 14.53 -1.33
CA LYS A 315 1.04 13.60 -2.47
C LYS A 315 -0.25 13.87 -3.22
N LEU A 316 -0.14 14.34 -4.45
CA LEU A 316 -1.27 14.59 -5.33
C LEU A 316 -1.35 13.51 -6.41
N SER A 317 -2.55 13.09 -6.74
CA SER A 317 -2.85 12.06 -7.74
C SER A 317 -3.34 12.74 -9.01
N PHE A 318 -2.82 12.31 -10.15
CA PHE A 318 -3.15 12.81 -11.47
C PHE A 318 -3.41 11.63 -12.41
N ILE A 319 -4.20 11.85 -13.45
CA ILE A 319 -4.35 10.90 -14.56
C ILE A 319 -3.41 11.33 -15.69
N SER A 320 -2.52 10.45 -16.12
CA SER A 320 -1.62 10.70 -17.25
C SER A 320 -2.34 10.50 -18.61
N PRO A 321 -1.76 10.97 -19.74
CA PRO A 321 -2.37 10.84 -21.06
C PRO A 321 -2.64 9.40 -21.53
N ASP A 322 -1.89 8.43 -20.99
CA ASP A 322 -2.09 6.98 -21.13
C ASP A 322 -3.21 6.45 -20.21
N LEU A 323 -3.95 7.35 -19.55
CA LEU A 323 -5.00 7.08 -18.58
C LEU A 323 -4.52 6.40 -17.28
N GLU A 324 -3.21 6.30 -17.05
CA GLU A 324 -2.71 5.75 -15.78
C GLU A 324 -2.81 6.74 -14.63
N MET A 325 -2.91 6.22 -13.40
CA MET A 325 -2.93 7.06 -12.19
C MET A 325 -1.50 7.23 -11.67
N VAL A 326 -1.04 8.47 -11.59
CA VAL A 326 0.30 8.84 -11.11
C VAL A 326 0.21 9.68 -9.85
N GLN A 327 0.96 9.32 -8.81
CA GLN A 327 1.12 10.13 -7.61
C GLN A 327 2.43 10.89 -7.61
N ARG A 328 2.37 12.21 -7.37
CA ARG A 328 3.54 13.08 -7.28
C ARG A 328 3.60 13.79 -5.94
N LYS A 329 4.80 13.90 -5.39
CA LYS A 329 5.05 14.69 -4.18
C LYS A 329 5.24 16.16 -4.58
N VAL A 330 4.30 17.01 -4.18
CA VAL A 330 4.25 18.44 -4.51
C VAL A 330 4.49 19.24 -3.23
N THR A 331 5.27 20.33 -3.33
CA THR A 331 5.60 21.17 -2.17
C THR A 331 4.72 22.41 -2.13
N PHE A 332 4.16 22.69 -0.95
CA PHE A 332 3.33 23.86 -0.69
C PHE A 332 3.88 24.65 0.51
N CYS A 333 3.55 25.95 0.60
CA CYS A 333 3.68 26.73 1.81
C CYS A 333 2.40 26.63 2.66
N ALA A 334 2.49 26.96 3.95
CA ALA A 334 1.34 26.90 4.85
C ALA A 334 0.19 27.82 4.40
N ARG A 335 0.51 29.01 3.89
CA ARG A 335 -0.49 29.98 3.47
C ARG A 335 -1.37 29.45 2.33
N CYS A 336 -0.77 28.95 1.25
CA CYS A 336 -1.53 28.40 0.13
C CYS A 336 -2.33 27.14 0.52
N LEU A 337 -1.86 26.35 1.49
CA LEU A 337 -2.65 25.22 1.99
C LEU A 337 -3.89 25.72 2.76
N ILE A 338 -3.74 26.73 3.61
CA ILE A 338 -4.86 27.34 4.35
C ILE A 338 -5.86 27.96 3.37
N ASP A 339 -5.39 28.73 2.40
CA ASP A 339 -6.23 29.36 1.38
C ASP A 339 -7.00 28.29 0.57
N ALA A 340 -6.35 27.17 0.22
CA ALA A 340 -6.99 26.05 -0.46
C ALA A 340 -8.02 25.31 0.41
N THR A 341 -7.84 25.28 1.73
CA THR A 341 -8.81 24.70 2.66
C THR A 341 -10.06 25.58 2.76
N HIS A 342 -9.91 26.91 2.88
CA HIS A 342 -11.03 27.86 3.01
C HIS A 342 -11.79 28.14 1.72
N MET A 343 -11.29 27.66 0.59
CA MET A 343 -11.95 27.73 -0.69
C MET A 343 -13.32 27.05 -0.69
N ASP A 344 -14.29 27.68 -1.36
CA ASP A 344 -15.60 27.09 -1.61
C ASP A 344 -15.44 25.75 -2.34
N THR A 345 -15.93 24.71 -1.69
CA THR A 345 -15.79 23.34 -2.16
C THR A 345 -16.86 23.00 -3.20
N GLU A 346 -18.03 23.63 -3.15
CA GLU A 346 -19.05 23.46 -4.18
C GLU A 346 -18.58 24.03 -5.51
N GLU A 347 -17.90 25.18 -5.52
CA GLU A 347 -17.33 25.74 -6.75
C GLU A 347 -16.26 24.83 -7.36
N ALA A 348 -15.36 24.29 -6.53
CA ALA A 348 -14.39 23.31 -7.00
C ALA A 348 -15.08 22.06 -7.58
N ALA A 349 -16.20 21.64 -6.98
CA ALA A 349 -17.00 20.51 -7.45
C ALA A 349 -17.69 20.81 -8.79
N ARG A 350 -18.32 21.97 -8.97
CA ARG A 350 -18.91 22.39 -10.26
C ARG A 350 -17.89 22.36 -11.38
N VAL A 351 -16.71 22.90 -11.14
CA VAL A 351 -15.65 22.93 -12.16
C VAL A 351 -15.18 21.52 -12.52
N GLN A 352 -14.98 20.65 -11.54
CA GLN A 352 -14.46 19.30 -11.81
C GLN A 352 -15.51 18.32 -12.33
N PHE A 353 -16.75 18.41 -11.88
CA PHE A 353 -17.80 17.44 -12.19
C PHE A 353 -18.77 17.91 -13.28
N VAL A 354 -18.86 19.21 -13.55
CA VAL A 354 -19.81 19.77 -14.54
C VAL A 354 -19.05 20.41 -15.70
N TYR A 355 -18.26 21.46 -15.45
CA TYR A 355 -17.64 22.24 -16.53
C TYR A 355 -16.54 21.49 -17.29
N LYS A 356 -15.73 20.66 -16.62
CA LYS A 356 -14.74 19.82 -17.30
C LYS A 356 -15.36 18.74 -18.20
N HIS A 357 -16.64 18.40 -18.00
CA HIS A 357 -17.37 17.43 -18.84
C HIS A 357 -17.94 18.05 -20.12
N THR A 358 -18.23 19.37 -20.13
CA THR A 358 -18.87 20.07 -21.26
C THR A 358 -17.88 20.70 -22.25
N ALA A 359 -16.59 20.83 -21.90
CA ALA A 359 -15.59 21.37 -22.81
C ALA A 359 -15.05 20.30 -23.80
N PRO A 360 -14.96 20.57 -25.11
CA PRO A 360 -14.34 19.64 -26.05
C PRO A 360 -12.88 19.42 -25.66
N ARG A 361 -12.46 18.14 -25.59
CA ARG A 361 -11.11 17.68 -25.22
C ARG A 361 -10.02 18.21 -26.17
N ARG A 362 -9.72 19.50 -26.15
CA ARG A 362 -8.55 20.10 -26.80
C ARG A 362 -7.44 20.26 -25.75
N GLY A 363 -6.53 19.28 -25.72
CA GLY A 363 -5.10 19.51 -25.52
C GLY A 363 -4.57 19.96 -24.15
N LEU A 364 -5.35 20.01 -23.07
CA LEU A 364 -4.86 20.54 -21.77
C LEU A 364 -4.03 19.56 -20.92
N TYR A 365 -3.92 18.27 -21.28
CA TYR A 365 -3.14 17.26 -20.55
C TYR A 365 -1.67 17.12 -21.01
N LEU A 366 -1.30 17.64 -22.19
CA LEU A 366 0.07 17.53 -22.71
C LEU A 366 1.06 18.53 -22.07
N SER A 367 0.59 19.60 -21.43
CA SER A 367 1.44 20.72 -21.00
C SER A 367 2.19 20.51 -19.67
N LEU A 368 1.93 19.42 -18.95
CA LEU A 368 2.68 19.02 -17.75
C LEU A 368 3.82 18.01 -18.05
N TRP A 369 3.95 17.51 -19.28
CA TRP A 369 4.95 16.48 -19.61
C TRP A 369 6.29 17.04 -20.10
N CYS A 370 6.33 18.26 -20.67
CA CYS A 370 7.56 18.78 -21.30
C CYS A 370 8.64 19.34 -20.35
N GLU A 371 8.35 19.60 -19.06
CA GLU A 371 9.32 20.29 -18.17
C GLU A 371 9.94 19.42 -17.05
N TYR A 372 9.58 18.14 -16.91
CA TYR A 372 10.12 17.30 -15.82
C TYR A 372 11.38 16.49 -16.19
N LEU A 373 11.94 16.67 -17.38
CA LEU A 373 13.16 15.98 -17.84
C LEU A 373 14.47 16.75 -17.63
N THR A 374 14.46 17.95 -17.04
CA THR A 374 15.69 18.73 -16.80
C THR A 374 15.99 18.86 -15.31
N VAL A 375 16.74 17.90 -14.76
CA VAL A 375 17.51 18.07 -13.52
C VAL A 375 18.99 18.08 -13.91
N PRO A 376 19.79 19.11 -13.56
CA PRO A 376 21.23 19.09 -13.83
C PRO A 376 21.95 18.15 -12.83
N PRO A 377 23.07 17.51 -13.23
CA PRO A 377 23.77 16.53 -12.40
C PRO A 377 24.54 17.21 -11.25
N MET A 378 24.37 16.70 -10.02
CA MET A 378 25.17 17.07 -8.84
C MET A 378 26.48 16.25 -8.81
N LYS A 379 27.63 16.92 -8.66
CA LYS A 379 28.95 16.31 -8.40
C LYS A 379 29.10 15.85 -6.93
N PRO A 380 29.95 14.87 -6.62
CA PRO A 380 30.22 14.42 -5.25
C PRO A 380 31.48 15.07 -4.66
N SER A 381 31.43 15.47 -3.39
CA SER A 381 32.63 15.76 -2.59
C SER A 381 32.52 15.16 -1.18
N SER A 382 33.40 14.19 -0.94
CA SER A 382 34.17 13.86 0.27
C SER A 382 33.53 13.89 1.67
N PHE A 383 33.63 12.73 2.30
CA PHE A 383 33.81 12.42 3.73
C PHE A 383 34.54 13.49 4.56
N LEU A 384 34.07 13.75 5.80
CA LEU A 384 34.79 13.54 7.06
C LEU A 384 33.95 13.96 8.31
N ASP A 385 33.95 13.06 9.29
CA ASP A 385 33.81 13.15 10.76
C ASP A 385 32.61 13.79 11.51
N LEU A 386 31.88 12.88 12.18
CA LEU A 386 31.50 12.80 13.60
C LEU A 386 31.52 14.08 14.47
N ARG A 387 30.37 14.37 15.09
CA ARG A 387 30.19 14.29 16.57
C ARG A 387 28.71 14.41 16.98
N ASP A 388 28.36 13.57 17.95
CA ASP A 388 27.16 13.61 18.76
C ASP A 388 27.00 14.97 19.46
N ASP A 389 25.76 15.43 19.57
CA ASP A 389 25.25 15.90 20.86
C ASP A 389 23.73 15.79 20.91
N ASN A 390 23.30 15.15 21.99
CA ASN A 390 21.95 14.71 22.28
C ASN A 390 21.29 15.74 23.19
N GLN A 391 20.01 16.09 22.96
CA GLN A 391 18.96 16.27 24.00
C GLN A 391 17.72 16.99 23.44
N GLY A 392 16.54 16.49 23.84
CA GLY A 392 15.35 17.32 23.99
C GLY A 392 14.11 16.93 23.18
N SER A 393 13.25 16.12 23.80
CA SER A 393 11.77 16.11 23.67
C SER A 393 11.15 15.83 22.29
N LYS A 394 10.51 14.66 22.13
CA LYS A 394 9.63 14.38 20.97
C LYS A 394 8.28 13.76 21.36
N ARG A 395 7.30 14.66 21.34
CA ARG A 395 5.94 14.55 20.81
C ARG A 395 5.78 13.41 19.79
N VAL A 396 4.73 12.60 19.98
CA VAL A 396 4.34 11.47 19.13
C VAL A 396 3.91 11.97 17.75
N GLU A 397 4.82 11.90 16.78
CA GLU A 397 4.56 12.12 15.35
C GLU A 397 4.36 10.76 14.67
N MET A 398 3.10 10.43 14.33
CA MET A 398 2.80 9.27 13.48
C MET A 398 3.31 9.53 12.07
N SER A 399 4.55 9.11 11.83
CA SER A 399 5.18 9.10 10.52
C SER A 399 5.16 7.67 9.96
N ASN A 400 4.99 7.53 8.64
CA ASN A 400 5.19 6.30 7.87
C ASN A 400 6.66 5.83 7.94
N LYS A 401 7.18 5.56 9.14
CA LYS A 401 8.52 5.03 9.37
C LYS A 401 8.42 3.52 9.30
N ARG A 402 8.51 2.98 8.08
CA ARG A 402 8.71 1.54 7.83
C ARG A 402 10.04 1.00 8.40
N PHE A 403 10.85 1.88 9.01
CA PHE A 403 12.11 1.56 9.65
C PHE A 403 12.26 2.44 10.90
N THR A 404 12.24 1.80 12.06
CA THR A 404 12.52 2.43 13.35
C THR A 404 14.03 2.47 13.59
N VAL A 405 14.49 3.38 14.43
CA VAL A 405 15.78 3.24 15.13
C VAL A 405 15.71 1.92 15.92
N ASN A 406 16.84 1.20 16.08
CA ASN A 406 16.90 -0.01 16.91
C ASN A 406 16.05 0.21 18.18
N PRO A 407 14.98 -0.57 18.39
CA PRO A 407 14.06 -0.32 19.50
C PRO A 407 14.65 -0.72 20.86
N PHE A 408 15.83 -1.36 20.84
CA PHE A 408 16.59 -1.78 22.01
C PHE A 408 17.87 -0.95 22.14
N GLY A 409 18.56 -1.12 23.27
CA GLY A 409 19.95 -0.70 23.40
C GLY A 409 20.89 -1.48 22.47
N GLU A 410 22.17 -1.13 22.49
CA GLU A 410 23.20 -1.89 21.78
C GLU A 410 23.29 -3.33 22.32
N LEU A 411 23.21 -4.31 21.43
CA LEU A 411 23.33 -5.72 21.81
C LEU A 411 24.81 -6.11 21.91
N THR A 412 25.29 -6.22 23.15
CA THR A 412 26.64 -6.70 23.43
C THR A 412 26.64 -8.23 23.48
N LEU A 413 27.43 -8.86 22.60
CA LEU A 413 27.61 -10.32 22.54
C LEU A 413 29.04 -10.67 22.96
N THR A 414 29.18 -11.61 23.90
CA THR A 414 30.48 -12.18 24.26
C THR A 414 31.03 -13.08 23.13
N SER A 415 32.31 -13.42 23.18
CA SER A 415 32.89 -14.39 22.25
C SER A 415 32.19 -15.75 22.32
N GLU A 416 31.76 -16.17 23.51
CA GLU A 416 31.02 -17.42 23.71
C GLU A 416 29.61 -17.35 23.08
N ASP A 417 28.90 -16.24 23.24
CA ASP A 417 27.58 -16.04 22.60
C ASP A 417 27.70 -16.11 21.07
N ARG A 418 28.76 -15.51 20.51
CA ARG A 418 29.01 -15.51 19.06
C ARG A 418 29.22 -16.94 18.54
N VAL A 419 30.02 -17.75 19.24
CA VAL A 419 30.25 -19.15 18.88
C VAL A 419 28.94 -19.95 18.96
N LYS A 420 28.21 -19.83 20.08
CA LYS A 420 26.92 -20.51 20.25
C LYS A 420 25.90 -20.17 19.17
N LEU A 421 25.82 -18.90 18.75
CA LEU A 421 24.90 -18.48 17.69
C LEU A 421 25.24 -19.11 16.33
N VAL A 422 26.54 -19.26 16.03
CA VAL A 422 27.00 -19.97 14.83
C VAL A 422 26.70 -21.47 14.93
N ASP A 423 26.96 -22.09 16.08
CA ASP A 423 26.71 -23.53 16.30
C ASP A 423 25.21 -23.87 16.18
N ILE A 424 24.34 -23.06 16.77
CA ILE A 424 22.88 -23.20 16.63
C ILE A 424 22.48 -23.08 15.16
N ALA A 425 22.99 -22.07 14.46
CA ALA A 425 22.66 -21.86 13.06
C ALA A 425 23.10 -23.04 12.18
N ASN A 426 24.34 -23.52 12.37
CA ASN A 426 24.88 -24.66 11.62
C ASN A 426 24.10 -25.94 11.92
N THR A 427 23.79 -26.21 13.19
CA THR A 427 23.03 -27.40 13.60
C THR A 427 21.65 -27.44 12.92
N LEU A 428 20.93 -26.31 12.92
CA LEU A 428 19.61 -26.21 12.28
C LEU A 428 19.68 -26.33 10.76
N VAL A 429 20.70 -25.74 10.13
CA VAL A 429 20.92 -25.86 8.68
C VAL A 429 21.25 -27.31 8.31
N HIS A 430 22.13 -27.99 9.07
CA HIS A 430 22.49 -29.39 8.83
C HIS A 430 21.29 -30.33 8.90
N ALA A 431 20.43 -30.20 9.92
CA ALA A 431 19.21 -30.99 10.01
C ALA A 431 18.31 -30.78 8.77
N LYS A 432 18.24 -29.55 8.25
CA LYS A 432 17.40 -29.22 7.09
C LYS A 432 18.01 -29.64 5.76
N LEU A 433 19.34 -29.73 5.67
CA LEU A 433 20.01 -30.36 4.54
C LEU A 433 19.70 -31.86 4.47
N GLU A 434 19.73 -32.58 5.60
CA GLU A 434 19.37 -34.00 5.63
C GLU A 434 17.92 -34.24 5.20
N GLU A 435 16.99 -33.41 5.67
CA GLU A 435 15.60 -33.44 5.20
C GLU A 435 15.46 -33.15 3.70
N TYR A 436 16.28 -32.24 3.15
CA TYR A 436 16.29 -31.94 1.72
C TYR A 436 16.86 -33.08 0.89
N GLU A 437 17.93 -33.73 1.35
CA GLU A 437 18.49 -34.92 0.69
C GLU A 437 17.47 -36.05 0.61
N GLU A 438 16.70 -36.29 1.68
CA GLU A 438 15.62 -37.28 1.67
C GLU A 438 14.47 -36.89 0.72
N TYR A 439 14.17 -35.60 0.63
CA TYR A 439 13.22 -35.07 -0.34
C TYR A 439 13.66 -35.30 -1.79
N LEU A 440 14.97 -35.21 -2.08
CA LEU A 440 15.50 -35.54 -3.41
C LEU A 440 15.35 -37.03 -3.73
N LYS A 441 15.62 -37.93 -2.76
CA LYS A 441 15.49 -39.39 -2.96
C LYS A 441 14.05 -39.81 -3.24
N THR A 442 13.07 -39.12 -2.65
CA THR A 442 11.65 -39.39 -2.85
C THR A 442 11.07 -38.74 -4.11
N ALA A 443 11.93 -38.37 -5.08
CA ALA A 443 11.54 -37.67 -6.31
C ALA A 443 10.68 -36.42 -6.04
N LYS A 444 10.97 -35.72 -4.93
CA LYS A 444 10.29 -34.49 -4.51
C LYS A 444 8.81 -34.67 -4.17
N THR A 445 8.41 -35.88 -3.78
CA THR A 445 7.03 -36.20 -3.41
C THR A 445 6.63 -35.51 -2.10
N ILE A 446 5.36 -35.07 -2.01
CA ILE A 446 4.80 -34.44 -0.81
C ILE A 446 3.81 -35.42 -0.17
N ASP A 447 3.99 -35.71 1.12
CA ASP A 447 3.02 -36.47 1.90
C ASP A 447 1.74 -35.65 2.09
N LEU A 448 0.72 -35.93 1.27
CA LEU A 448 -0.57 -35.23 1.31
C LEU A 448 -1.45 -35.65 2.50
N VAL A 449 -1.08 -36.70 3.25
CA VAL A 449 -1.75 -37.06 4.51
C VAL A 449 -1.33 -36.08 5.61
N ARG A 450 -0.04 -35.71 5.64
CA ARG A 450 0.46 -34.67 6.56
C ARG A 450 0.24 -33.26 6.06
N TRP A 451 0.45 -33.01 4.77
CA TRP A 451 0.51 -31.68 4.19
C TRP A 451 -0.71 -31.36 3.34
N LYS A 452 -1.49 -30.37 3.76
CA LYS A 452 -2.59 -29.83 2.96
C LYS A 452 -2.09 -28.64 2.16
N LYS A 453 -2.26 -28.68 0.83
CA LYS A 453 -1.96 -27.55 -0.05
C LYS A 453 -2.75 -26.31 0.42
N PHE A 454 -2.06 -25.19 0.56
CA PHE A 454 -2.63 -23.94 1.08
C PHE A 454 -2.68 -22.83 0.02
N SER A 455 -1.58 -22.62 -0.71
CA SER A 455 -1.40 -21.50 -1.65
C SER A 455 -0.39 -21.86 -2.73
N SER A 456 -0.49 -21.24 -3.91
CA SER A 456 0.55 -21.29 -4.95
C SER A 456 0.79 -19.88 -5.53
N SER A 457 2.03 -19.59 -5.91
CA SER A 457 2.39 -18.41 -6.70
C SER A 457 3.46 -18.78 -7.72
N GLY A 458 3.17 -18.60 -9.00
CA GLY A 458 3.96 -19.19 -10.07
C GLY A 458 4.04 -20.71 -9.89
N SER A 459 5.25 -21.25 -9.90
CA SER A 459 5.51 -22.69 -9.71
C SER A 459 5.77 -23.08 -8.24
N ALA A 460 5.86 -22.12 -7.33
CA ALA A 460 6.02 -22.38 -5.90
C ALA A 460 4.68 -22.63 -5.22
N THR A 461 4.63 -23.61 -4.31
CA THR A 461 3.44 -24.01 -3.56
C THR A 461 3.75 -24.05 -2.07
N THR A 462 2.86 -23.50 -1.27
CA THR A 462 2.90 -23.60 0.20
C THR A 462 1.82 -24.56 0.69
N TYR A 463 2.19 -25.40 1.65
CA TYR A 463 1.38 -26.38 2.34
C TYR A 463 1.36 -26.07 3.83
N ILE A 464 0.28 -26.47 4.49
CA ILE A 464 0.12 -26.39 5.94
C ILE A 464 -0.04 -27.78 6.52
N GLU A 465 0.50 -28.01 7.70
CA GLU A 465 0.33 -29.29 8.39
C GLU A 465 -1.13 -29.51 8.83
N GLN A 466 -1.64 -30.72 8.59
CA GLN A 466 -2.97 -31.12 9.01
C GLN A 466 -3.03 -31.35 10.53
N LYS A 467 -4.10 -30.88 11.16
CA LYS A 467 -4.24 -30.92 12.63
C LYS A 467 -4.25 -32.35 13.21
N ASN A 468 -4.60 -33.35 12.38
CA ASN A 468 -4.64 -34.75 12.78
C ASN A 468 -3.28 -35.46 12.70
N SER A 469 -2.27 -34.81 12.09
CA SER A 469 -0.93 -35.37 11.90
C SER A 469 -0.06 -35.30 13.15
N ASN A 470 -0.34 -34.31 14.01
CA ASN A 470 0.39 -34.06 15.25
C ASN A 470 -0.56 -33.44 16.31
N PRO A 471 -1.35 -34.26 17.02
CA PRO A 471 -2.35 -33.78 17.96
C PRO A 471 -1.76 -33.06 19.19
N ASP A 472 -0.46 -33.28 19.48
CA ASP A 472 0.24 -32.72 20.64
C ASP A 472 0.83 -31.32 20.39
N SER A 473 0.93 -30.90 19.12
CA SER A 473 1.44 -29.57 18.74
C SER A 473 0.33 -28.64 18.27
N ASN A 474 0.17 -27.51 18.97
CA ASN A 474 -0.75 -26.45 18.56
C ASN A 474 -0.12 -25.44 17.57
N LEU A 475 1.18 -25.57 17.28
CA LEU A 475 1.91 -24.62 16.45
C LEU A 475 1.63 -24.86 14.96
N PRO A 476 1.34 -23.84 14.16
CA PRO A 476 1.28 -23.98 12.70
C PRO A 476 2.65 -24.31 12.12
N GLU A 477 2.75 -25.43 11.41
CA GLU A 477 3.89 -25.78 10.56
C GLU A 477 3.54 -25.56 9.08
N LEU A 478 4.50 -25.03 8.33
CA LEU A 478 4.41 -24.75 6.90
C LEU A 478 5.54 -25.41 6.13
N LEU A 479 5.22 -25.83 4.92
CA LEU A 479 6.16 -26.34 3.94
C LEU A 479 5.96 -25.57 2.64
N MET A 480 7.02 -24.96 2.11
CA MET A 480 7.05 -24.35 0.79
C MET A 480 7.92 -25.19 -0.12
N THR A 481 7.43 -25.53 -1.31
CA THR A 481 8.19 -26.26 -2.33
C THR A 481 7.98 -25.66 -3.71
N GLY A 482 8.88 -25.98 -4.63
CA GLY A 482 8.73 -25.71 -6.05
C GLY A 482 9.74 -24.70 -6.56
N PRO A 483 9.93 -24.64 -7.89
CA PRO A 483 10.99 -23.84 -8.45
C PRO A 483 10.67 -22.34 -8.34
N LEU A 484 11.70 -21.59 -7.96
CA LEU A 484 11.79 -20.14 -8.02
C LEU A 484 12.48 -19.73 -9.33
N PRO A 485 12.11 -18.58 -9.91
CA PRO A 485 12.81 -18.02 -11.07
C PRO A 485 14.23 -17.58 -10.67
N GLY A 486 15.13 -17.46 -11.64
CA GLY A 486 16.50 -17.01 -11.41
C GLY A 486 17.50 -18.13 -11.14
N THR A 487 18.77 -17.75 -11.26
CA THR A 487 19.89 -18.57 -10.80
C THR A 487 19.94 -18.65 -9.27
N LEU A 488 20.64 -19.65 -8.74
CA LEU A 488 20.89 -19.81 -7.31
C LEU A 488 21.57 -18.55 -6.75
N ASP A 489 22.59 -18.05 -7.43
CA ASP A 489 23.32 -16.85 -7.01
C ASP A 489 22.44 -15.59 -7.00
N GLU A 490 21.48 -15.46 -7.93
CA GLU A 490 20.52 -14.36 -7.93
C GLU A 490 19.56 -14.41 -6.76
N ASN A 491 19.05 -15.60 -6.46
CA ASN A 491 18.20 -15.80 -5.29
C ASN A 491 19.00 -15.51 -4.01
N MET A 492 20.20 -16.08 -3.86
CA MET A 492 21.07 -15.84 -2.70
C MET A 492 21.46 -14.36 -2.56
N PHE A 493 21.73 -13.66 -3.67
CA PHE A 493 22.02 -12.22 -3.63
C PHE A 493 20.78 -11.39 -3.27
N GLY A 494 19.59 -11.81 -3.69
CA GLY A 494 18.33 -11.22 -3.25
C GLY A 494 18.08 -11.41 -1.75
N ILE A 495 18.38 -12.61 -1.24
CA ILE A 495 18.20 -13.02 0.16
C ILE A 495 19.17 -12.29 1.10
N VAL A 496 20.46 -12.30 0.79
CA VAL A 496 21.52 -11.83 1.71
C VAL A 496 21.35 -10.34 2.04
N ASN A 497 21.32 -10.01 3.33
CA ASN A 497 21.08 -8.65 3.81
C ASN A 497 21.73 -8.37 5.18
N PRO A 498 23.07 -8.43 5.29
CA PRO A 498 23.76 -8.43 6.58
C PRO A 498 23.73 -7.07 7.28
N THR A 499 23.55 -5.98 6.52
CA THR A 499 23.49 -4.62 7.06
C THR A 499 22.06 -4.08 7.08
N LEU A 500 21.82 -3.05 7.89
CA LEU A 500 20.53 -2.36 7.93
C LEU A 500 20.16 -1.76 6.56
N GLU A 501 21.12 -1.26 5.80
CA GLU A 501 20.89 -0.74 4.45
C GLU A 501 20.51 -1.85 3.47
N ALA A 502 21.25 -2.96 3.45
CA ALA A 502 20.91 -4.11 2.61
C ALA A 502 19.52 -4.68 2.97
N MET A 503 19.17 -4.68 4.25
CA MET A 503 17.84 -5.07 4.72
C MET A 503 16.75 -4.11 4.22
N ARG A 504 16.98 -2.80 4.29
CA ARG A 504 16.04 -1.79 3.74
C ARG A 504 15.79 -1.99 2.25
N ILE A 505 16.85 -2.29 1.49
CA ILE A 505 16.77 -2.59 0.06
C ILE A 505 15.91 -3.84 -0.17
N LYS A 506 16.21 -4.95 0.52
CA LYS A 506 15.45 -6.22 0.43
C LYS A 506 13.94 -5.98 0.64
N VAL A 507 13.58 -5.34 1.75
CA VAL A 507 12.18 -5.08 2.13
C VAL A 507 11.42 -4.23 1.11
N SER A 508 12.12 -3.29 0.46
CA SER A 508 11.48 -2.42 -0.53
C SER A 508 10.88 -3.20 -1.71
N TYR A 509 11.50 -4.34 -2.06
CA TYR A 509 11.04 -5.23 -3.12
C TYR A 509 10.08 -6.31 -2.59
N LEU A 510 10.36 -6.86 -1.40
CA LEU A 510 9.63 -8.01 -0.88
C LEU A 510 8.30 -7.62 -0.21
N ASN A 511 8.28 -6.53 0.56
CA ASN A 511 7.16 -6.11 1.42
C ASN A 511 6.77 -7.18 2.46
N ASP A 512 7.77 -7.84 3.04
CA ASP A 512 7.69 -8.97 3.97
C ASP A 512 7.50 -8.56 5.45
N PHE A 513 7.91 -7.35 5.86
CA PHE A 513 7.70 -6.85 7.23
C PHE A 513 7.45 -5.32 7.32
N SER A 514 6.90 -4.86 8.44
CA SER A 514 6.51 -3.45 8.67
C SER A 514 7.60 -2.62 9.33
N ALA A 515 8.46 -3.23 10.13
CA ALA A 515 9.65 -2.63 10.73
C ALA A 515 10.74 -3.69 10.94
N ALA A 516 12.01 -3.26 10.92
CA ALA A 516 13.12 -4.13 11.30
C ALA A 516 14.39 -3.36 11.69
N ALA A 517 15.27 -4.04 12.41
CA ALA A 517 16.59 -3.57 12.80
C ALA A 517 17.61 -4.72 12.78
N VAL A 518 18.86 -4.39 12.45
CA VAL A 518 20.02 -5.26 12.68
C VAL A 518 20.55 -4.97 14.07
N LEU A 519 20.58 -5.98 14.94
CA LEU A 519 21.00 -5.82 16.34
C LEU A 519 22.49 -6.09 16.52
N SER A 520 23.02 -7.14 15.90
CA SER A 520 24.44 -7.47 15.94
C SER A 520 24.84 -8.34 14.76
N THR A 521 26.03 -8.10 14.21
CA THR A 521 26.63 -8.94 13.16
C THR A 521 27.63 -9.89 13.79
N VAL A 522 27.38 -11.20 13.65
CA VAL A 522 28.22 -12.27 14.20
C VAL A 522 29.27 -12.67 13.17
N VAL A 523 28.83 -13.00 11.96
CA VAL A 523 29.68 -13.33 10.80
C VAL A 523 29.34 -12.39 9.65
N LYS A 524 30.35 -11.74 9.08
CA LYS A 524 30.24 -10.83 7.92
C LYS A 524 30.58 -11.58 6.63
N PRO A 525 29.91 -11.27 5.50
CA PRO A 525 30.34 -11.79 4.21
C PRO A 525 31.78 -11.38 3.88
N THR A 526 32.46 -12.25 3.15
CA THR A 526 33.81 -12.04 2.63
C THR A 526 33.79 -12.01 1.10
N VAL A 527 34.95 -11.75 0.48
CA VAL A 527 35.08 -11.82 -0.99
C VAL A 527 34.88 -13.25 -1.48
N ASP A 528 35.43 -14.23 -0.77
CA ASP A 528 35.35 -15.64 -1.13
C ASP A 528 33.99 -16.26 -0.78
N GLU A 529 33.34 -15.76 0.28
CA GLU A 529 32.03 -16.22 0.74
C GLU A 529 31.03 -15.06 0.83
N PRO A 530 30.58 -14.50 -0.31
CA PRO A 530 29.77 -13.28 -0.35
C PRO A 530 28.34 -13.47 0.16
N PHE A 531 27.88 -14.72 0.27
CA PHE A 531 26.55 -15.06 0.77
C PHE A 531 26.56 -15.53 2.23
N LEU A 532 27.74 -15.79 2.81
CA LEU A 532 27.87 -16.25 4.19
C LEU A 532 27.63 -15.08 5.15
N SER A 533 26.59 -15.17 5.96
CA SER A 533 26.37 -14.20 7.04
C SER A 533 25.60 -14.82 8.19
N VAL A 534 25.94 -14.40 9.42
CA VAL A 534 25.20 -14.75 10.64
C VAL A 534 24.94 -13.47 11.40
N VAL A 535 23.67 -13.10 11.57
CA VAL A 535 23.27 -11.78 12.06
C VAL A 535 22.07 -11.88 12.98
N VAL A 536 22.14 -11.24 14.14
CA VAL A 536 21.01 -11.10 15.05
C VAL A 536 20.18 -9.89 14.62
N LYS A 537 18.88 -10.10 14.43
CA LYS A 537 17.94 -9.10 13.90
C LYS A 537 16.68 -9.05 14.74
N TRP A 538 15.97 -7.94 14.58
CA TRP A 538 14.62 -7.75 15.04
C TRP A 538 13.72 -7.39 13.86
N MET A 539 12.50 -7.92 13.83
CA MET A 539 11.48 -7.53 12.87
C MET A 539 10.09 -7.48 13.50
N GLU A 540 9.22 -6.67 12.92
CA GLU A 540 7.80 -6.61 13.21
C GLU A 540 7.03 -7.12 11.97
N ILE A 541 6.22 -8.16 12.16
CA ILE A 541 5.30 -8.64 11.13
C ILE A 541 3.95 -7.98 11.38
N ASP A 542 3.47 -7.24 10.37
CA ASP A 542 2.13 -6.65 10.40
C ASP A 542 1.10 -7.76 10.22
N ILE A 543 0.27 -7.95 11.23
CA ILE A 543 -0.78 -8.94 11.18
C ILE A 543 -2.03 -8.29 10.59
N PRO A 544 -2.70 -8.92 9.61
CA PRO A 544 -4.00 -8.43 9.13
C PRO A 544 -4.93 -8.16 10.33
N GLY A 545 -5.34 -6.90 10.51
CA GLY A 545 -6.16 -6.46 11.64
C GLY A 545 -5.42 -5.64 12.71
N ALA A 546 -4.09 -5.54 12.66
CA ALA A 546 -3.32 -4.79 13.65
C ALA A 546 -3.37 -3.27 13.44
N SER A 547 -3.33 -2.82 12.18
CA SER A 547 -3.52 -1.41 11.82
C SER A 547 -4.89 -0.84 12.21
N ILE A 548 -5.85 -1.71 12.54
CA ILE A 548 -7.22 -1.36 12.95
C ILE A 548 -7.51 -1.68 14.43
N GLY A 549 -6.49 -2.02 15.22
CA GLY A 549 -6.56 -2.18 16.68
C GLY A 549 -7.25 -3.46 17.17
N VAL A 550 -7.52 -4.43 16.28
CA VAL A 550 -8.20 -5.69 16.63
C VAL A 550 -7.23 -6.71 17.23
N VAL A 551 -5.96 -6.67 16.79
CA VAL A 551 -4.88 -7.54 17.28
C VAL A 551 -3.59 -6.73 17.45
N ARG A 552 -2.73 -7.12 18.39
CA ARG A 552 -1.40 -6.52 18.54
C ARG A 552 -0.45 -7.04 17.46
N ASN A 553 0.51 -6.22 17.02
CA ASN A 553 1.56 -6.70 16.12
C ASN A 553 2.48 -7.69 16.81
N ARG A 554 3.06 -8.59 16.02
CA ARG A 554 4.04 -9.56 16.50
C ARG A 554 5.43 -9.10 16.12
N ASP A 555 6.31 -9.12 17.11
CA ASP A 555 7.72 -8.84 16.91
C ASP A 555 8.55 -10.10 17.20
N TYR A 556 9.70 -10.18 16.55
CA TYR A 556 10.59 -11.34 16.61
C TYR A 556 12.02 -10.85 16.73
N VAL A 557 12.76 -11.41 17.68
CA VAL A 557 14.22 -11.35 17.71
C VAL A 557 14.74 -12.72 17.27
N TYR A 558 15.63 -12.72 16.28
CA TYR A 558 16.07 -13.94 15.62
C TYR A 558 17.50 -13.83 15.13
N VAL A 559 18.19 -14.97 15.08
CA VAL A 559 19.41 -15.13 14.31
C VAL A 559 19.02 -15.48 12.87
N GLU A 560 19.54 -14.72 11.91
CA GLU A 560 19.47 -15.02 10.49
C GLU A 560 20.82 -15.56 10.04
N SER A 561 20.82 -16.72 9.38
CA SER A 561 22.01 -17.30 8.75
C SER A 561 21.75 -17.56 7.27
N THR A 562 22.68 -17.16 6.43
CA THR A 562 22.64 -17.39 4.98
C THR A 562 23.98 -17.91 4.52
N GLY A 563 24.00 -18.68 3.44
CA GLY A 563 25.26 -19.13 2.85
C GLY A 563 25.06 -20.11 1.70
N ILE A 564 26.19 -20.55 1.16
CA ILE A 564 26.28 -21.63 0.19
C ILE A 564 26.97 -22.81 0.89
N THR A 565 26.49 -24.00 0.64
CA THR A 565 27.07 -25.25 1.12
C THR A 565 26.89 -26.34 0.06
N HIS A 566 27.30 -27.56 0.36
CA HIS A 566 27.22 -28.69 -0.55
C HIS A 566 26.44 -29.85 0.09
N LEU A 567 25.63 -30.53 -0.72
CA LEU A 567 25.03 -31.81 -0.37
C LEU A 567 26.11 -32.91 -0.38
N LYS A 568 25.79 -34.09 0.17
CA LYS A 568 26.73 -35.24 0.18
C LYS A 568 27.16 -35.69 -1.22
N ASN A 569 26.35 -35.44 -2.24
CA ASN A 569 26.68 -35.75 -3.64
C ASN A 569 27.58 -34.68 -4.31
N GLY A 570 27.94 -33.61 -3.59
CA GLY A 570 28.74 -32.51 -4.11
C GLY A 570 27.94 -31.38 -4.76
N ASP A 571 26.61 -31.49 -4.85
CA ASP A 571 25.77 -30.44 -5.43
C ASP A 571 25.80 -29.19 -4.57
N ARG A 572 25.96 -28.04 -5.23
CA ARG A 572 25.98 -26.72 -4.59
C ARG A 572 24.56 -26.26 -4.28
N VAL A 573 24.31 -25.95 -3.01
CA VAL A 573 23.02 -25.47 -2.52
C VAL A 573 23.16 -24.21 -1.68
N GLY A 574 22.18 -23.32 -1.77
CA GLY A 574 22.05 -22.17 -0.89
C GLY A 574 21.13 -22.48 0.29
N TYR A 575 21.32 -21.80 1.40
CA TYR A 575 20.42 -21.89 2.54
C TYR A 575 20.06 -20.52 3.12
N HIS A 576 18.87 -20.43 3.70
CA HIS A 576 18.40 -19.28 4.47
C HIS A 576 17.70 -19.78 5.74
N LEU A 577 18.28 -19.46 6.90
CA LEU A 577 17.75 -19.78 8.22
C LEU A 577 17.34 -18.49 8.92
N MET A 578 16.19 -18.54 9.61
CA MET A 578 15.75 -17.56 10.59
C MET A 578 15.29 -18.33 11.83
N HIS A 579 15.92 -18.12 12.98
CA HIS A 579 15.57 -18.81 14.22
C HIS A 579 15.49 -17.83 15.39
N SER A 580 14.37 -17.85 16.11
CA SER A 580 14.17 -16.98 17.26
C SER A 580 15.20 -17.22 18.35
N VAL A 581 15.76 -16.14 18.89
CA VAL A 581 16.73 -16.13 19.99
C VAL A 581 16.34 -15.04 20.97
N ASN A 582 16.73 -15.21 22.24
CA ASN A 582 16.36 -14.29 23.31
C ASN A 582 17.61 -13.76 24.02
N PHE A 583 17.63 -12.45 24.25
CA PHE A 583 18.68 -11.78 25.01
C PHE A 583 18.07 -10.92 26.11
N PRO A 584 18.69 -10.79 27.29
CA PRO A 584 18.21 -9.90 28.34
C PRO A 584 18.02 -8.45 27.89
N GLN A 585 18.85 -7.97 26.95
CA GLN A 585 18.80 -6.63 26.39
C GLN A 585 17.58 -6.41 25.46
N THR A 586 16.95 -7.47 24.98
CA THR A 586 15.80 -7.41 24.05
C THR A 586 14.49 -7.62 24.80
N TYR A 587 14.11 -6.64 25.63
CA TYR A 587 12.87 -6.66 26.40
C TYR A 587 11.62 -6.65 25.50
N GLU A 588 10.48 -7.08 26.03
CA GLU A 588 9.22 -7.03 25.30
C GLU A 588 8.78 -5.58 25.07
N LEU A 589 8.50 -5.25 23.80
CA LEU A 589 8.10 -3.90 23.44
C LEU A 589 6.62 -3.65 23.77
N PRO A 590 6.25 -2.46 24.27
CA PRO A 590 4.86 -2.14 24.54
C PRO A 590 4.03 -2.19 23.25
N ASN A 591 2.78 -2.63 23.37
CA ASN A 591 1.80 -2.82 22.29
C ASN A 591 2.14 -3.89 21.25
N ARG A 592 3.17 -4.69 21.48
CA ARG A 592 3.50 -5.88 20.67
C ARG A 592 3.35 -7.15 21.50
N VAL A 593 3.37 -8.29 20.82
CA VAL A 593 3.46 -9.61 21.42
C VAL A 593 4.71 -10.28 20.83
N ARG A 594 5.66 -10.67 21.69
CA ARG A 594 6.88 -11.36 21.26
C ARG A 594 6.52 -12.78 20.83
N GLY A 595 6.67 -13.06 19.54
CA GLY A 595 6.50 -14.40 18.99
C GLY A 595 7.82 -15.15 18.87
N ASN A 596 7.73 -16.46 18.65
CA ASN A 596 8.86 -17.30 18.25
C ASN A 596 8.65 -17.83 16.84
N ILE A 597 9.71 -17.87 16.04
CA ILE A 597 9.71 -18.44 14.68
C ILE A 597 10.98 -19.24 14.44
N SER A 598 10.85 -20.34 13.71
CA SER A 598 11.98 -21.06 13.13
C SER A 598 11.63 -21.38 11.68
N LEU A 599 12.39 -20.84 10.73
CA LEU A 599 12.21 -21.03 9.30
C LEU A 599 13.56 -21.36 8.68
N CYS A 600 13.62 -22.41 7.88
CA CYS A 600 14.81 -22.73 7.09
C CYS A 600 14.40 -23.15 5.68
N ALA A 601 15.09 -22.62 4.68
CA ALA A 601 14.90 -22.97 3.28
C ALA A 601 16.23 -23.35 2.61
N ILE A 602 16.18 -24.41 1.80
CA ILE A 602 17.28 -24.88 0.94
C ILE A 602 16.93 -24.56 -0.51
N PHE A 603 17.92 -24.09 -1.27
CA PHE A 603 17.82 -23.67 -2.66
C PHE A 603 18.82 -24.43 -3.52
N HIS A 604 18.35 -25.04 -4.61
CA HIS A 604 19.18 -25.88 -5.48
C HIS A 604 18.97 -25.51 -6.95
N GLN A 605 20.05 -25.28 -7.69
CA GLN A 605 19.97 -24.94 -9.12
C GLN A 605 19.48 -26.15 -9.93
N GLU A 606 18.33 -26.03 -10.62
CA GLU A 606 17.81 -27.09 -11.51
C GLU A 606 18.02 -26.81 -13.01
N GLY A 607 18.23 -25.54 -13.36
CA GLY A 607 18.41 -25.11 -14.75
C GLY A 607 18.94 -23.68 -14.83
N PRO A 608 19.16 -23.14 -16.05
CA PRO A 608 19.84 -21.85 -16.24
C PRO A 608 19.11 -20.64 -15.63
N ASP A 609 17.79 -20.71 -15.45
CA ASP A 609 16.96 -19.65 -14.85
C ASP A 609 15.93 -20.24 -13.87
N ARG A 610 16.31 -21.34 -13.21
CA ARG A 610 15.41 -22.13 -12.37
C ARG A 610 16.12 -22.70 -11.15
N THR A 611 15.65 -22.32 -9.96
CA THR A 611 16.18 -22.75 -8.67
C THR A 611 15.08 -23.44 -7.87
N ASP A 612 15.21 -24.73 -7.59
CA ASP A 612 14.32 -25.42 -6.65
C ASP A 612 14.41 -24.79 -5.27
N CYS A 613 13.29 -24.73 -4.56
CA CYS A 613 13.28 -24.38 -3.14
C CYS A 613 12.49 -25.41 -2.34
N ARG A 614 12.99 -25.71 -1.15
CA ARG A 614 12.23 -26.39 -0.09
C ARG A 614 12.48 -25.66 1.22
N GLY A 615 11.42 -25.10 1.78
CA GLY A 615 11.47 -24.41 3.07
C GLY A 615 10.45 -24.96 4.04
N THR A 616 10.84 -25.12 5.29
CA THR A 616 9.93 -25.46 6.38
C THR A 616 9.94 -24.35 7.43
N GLY A 617 8.79 -24.06 8.01
CA GLY A 617 8.67 -23.04 9.05
C GLY A 617 7.68 -23.42 10.14
N ILE A 618 8.03 -23.16 11.39
CA ILE A 618 7.17 -23.29 12.57
C ILE A 618 7.11 -21.93 13.26
N MET A 619 5.94 -21.53 13.72
CA MET A 619 5.77 -20.29 14.49
C MET A 619 4.91 -20.52 15.71
N ASP A 620 5.33 -19.90 16.81
CA ASP A 620 4.47 -19.61 17.95
C ASP A 620 4.16 -18.10 17.95
N PRO A 621 2.96 -17.68 17.51
CA PRO A 621 2.61 -16.27 17.45
C PRO A 621 2.42 -15.63 18.84
N LYS A 622 2.31 -16.46 19.91
CA LYS A 622 1.95 -16.09 21.28
C LYS A 622 0.66 -15.25 21.41
N GLY A 623 0.10 -15.25 22.62
CA GLY A 623 -1.16 -14.56 22.95
C GLY A 623 -2.37 -15.08 22.17
N ASP A 624 -3.44 -14.29 22.12
CA ASP A 624 -4.75 -14.74 21.63
C ASP A 624 -4.93 -14.65 20.10
N LEU A 625 -3.86 -14.85 19.31
CA LEU A 625 -3.99 -14.78 17.86
C LEU A 625 -4.75 -16.00 17.32
N VAL A 626 -5.77 -15.74 16.49
CA VAL A 626 -6.47 -16.81 15.78
C VAL A 626 -5.48 -17.54 14.85
N ARG A 627 -5.36 -18.87 15.00
CA ARG A 627 -4.41 -19.74 14.26
C ARG A 627 -4.34 -19.44 12.76
N MET A 628 -5.48 -19.26 12.10
CA MET A 628 -5.54 -19.00 10.65
C MET A 628 -4.91 -17.65 10.27
N VAL A 629 -5.01 -16.63 11.13
CA VAL A 629 -4.39 -15.33 10.92
C VAL A 629 -2.87 -15.43 11.04
N ALA A 630 -2.37 -16.22 11.99
CA ALA A 630 -0.94 -16.53 12.09
C ALA A 630 -0.42 -17.22 10.82
N VAL A 631 -1.13 -18.26 10.36
CA VAL A 631 -0.79 -18.99 9.12
C VAL A 631 -0.71 -18.06 7.92
N MET A 632 -1.69 -17.17 7.72
CA MET A 632 -1.66 -16.22 6.60
C MET A 632 -0.45 -15.29 6.64
N GLY A 633 -0.12 -14.75 7.83
CA GLY A 633 1.06 -13.91 8.00
C GLY A 633 2.36 -14.65 7.67
N MET A 634 2.46 -15.92 8.08
CA MET A 634 3.59 -16.77 7.73
C MET A 634 3.67 -17.06 6.23
N VAL A 635 2.55 -17.41 5.59
CA VAL A 635 2.51 -17.68 4.14
C VAL A 635 2.92 -16.44 3.37
N GLN A 636 2.47 -15.25 3.79
CA GLN A 636 2.91 -14.00 3.17
C GLN A 636 4.43 -13.80 3.31
N ALA A 637 5.00 -14.08 4.48
CA ALA A 637 6.43 -13.97 4.71
C ALA A 637 7.26 -15.00 3.91
N THR A 638 6.84 -16.27 3.88
CA THR A 638 7.52 -17.33 3.12
C THR A 638 7.40 -17.10 1.62
N MET A 639 6.21 -16.74 1.13
CA MET A 639 5.96 -16.47 -0.29
C MET A 639 6.64 -15.19 -0.78
N ALA A 640 7.16 -14.33 0.09
CA ALA A 640 8.04 -13.24 -0.34
C ALA A 640 9.30 -13.78 -1.06
N GLY A 641 9.68 -15.03 -0.81
CA GLY A 641 10.82 -15.68 -1.46
C GLY A 641 10.69 -15.84 -2.97
N VAL A 642 9.48 -15.83 -3.53
CA VAL A 642 9.28 -15.83 -5.00
C VAL A 642 9.84 -14.58 -5.68
N LYS A 643 10.17 -13.53 -4.90
CA LYS A 643 10.75 -12.28 -5.38
C LYS A 643 12.26 -12.17 -5.11
N TYR A 644 12.91 -13.20 -4.59
CA TYR A 644 14.35 -13.15 -4.28
C TYR A 644 15.18 -12.88 -5.53
N SER A 645 14.96 -13.62 -6.63
CA SER A 645 15.65 -13.36 -7.91
C SER A 645 15.44 -11.93 -8.40
N TYR A 646 14.20 -11.42 -8.41
CA TYR A 646 13.93 -10.03 -8.81
C TYR A 646 14.67 -9.01 -7.93
N CYS A 647 14.68 -9.21 -6.61
CA CYS A 647 15.46 -8.40 -5.68
C CYS A 647 16.95 -8.43 -6.01
N GLY A 648 17.50 -9.63 -6.30
CA GLY A 648 18.88 -9.82 -6.73
C GLY A 648 19.20 -9.06 -8.02
N GLN A 649 18.33 -9.14 -9.03
CA GLN A 649 18.48 -8.39 -10.29
C GLN A 649 18.49 -6.88 -10.07
N MET A 650 17.60 -6.36 -9.21
CA MET A 650 17.57 -4.93 -8.88
C MET A 650 18.83 -4.48 -8.13
N LYS A 651 19.33 -5.29 -7.20
CA LYS A 651 20.63 -5.03 -6.54
C LYS A 651 21.78 -5.02 -7.56
N LYS A 652 21.81 -5.96 -8.51
CA LYS A 652 22.83 -6.00 -9.58
C LYS A 652 22.76 -4.75 -10.46
N LEU A 653 21.56 -4.32 -10.84
CA LEU A 653 21.37 -3.12 -11.65
C LEU A 653 21.85 -1.85 -10.93
N ALA A 654 21.54 -1.70 -9.64
CA ALA A 654 22.02 -0.59 -8.82
C ALA A 654 23.56 -0.56 -8.78
N TRP A 655 24.19 -1.71 -8.55
CA TRP A 655 25.65 -1.85 -8.56
C TRP A 655 26.27 -1.52 -9.93
N LEU A 656 25.67 -1.97 -11.03
CA LEU A 656 26.13 -1.64 -12.39
C LEU A 656 26.05 -0.12 -12.66
N LEU A 657 24.99 0.53 -12.21
CA LEU A 657 24.83 1.99 -12.34
C LEU A 657 25.89 2.74 -11.53
N GLU A 658 26.18 2.30 -10.30
CA GLU A 658 27.24 2.88 -9.47
C GLU A 658 28.61 2.77 -10.14
N GLN A 659 28.94 1.61 -10.69
CA GLN A 659 30.18 1.42 -11.44
C GLN A 659 30.26 2.28 -12.70
N LYS A 660 29.19 2.35 -13.50
CA LYS A 660 29.15 3.21 -14.69
C LYS A 660 29.31 4.68 -14.31
N HIS A 661 28.66 5.13 -13.24
CA HIS A 661 28.81 6.49 -12.73
C HIS A 661 30.21 6.76 -12.14
N ALA A 662 30.88 5.76 -11.57
CA ALA A 662 32.27 5.89 -11.13
C ALA A 662 33.23 6.01 -12.32
N ALA A 663 33.10 5.13 -13.32
CA ALA A 663 33.89 5.17 -14.55
C ALA A 663 33.70 6.48 -15.35
N LEU A 664 32.48 7.04 -15.37
CA LEU A 664 32.18 8.34 -15.98
C LEU A 664 32.72 9.54 -15.17
N ARG A 665 32.99 9.37 -13.87
CA ARG A 665 33.65 10.39 -13.04
C ARG A 665 35.16 10.43 -13.27
N GLU A 666 35.77 9.28 -13.58
CA GLU A 666 37.21 9.15 -13.84
C GLU A 666 37.62 9.53 -15.27
N ARG A 667 36.74 9.33 -16.25
CA ARG A 667 36.95 9.81 -17.63
C ARG A 667 36.24 11.14 -17.81
N SER A 668 36.97 12.25 -18.02
CA SER A 668 36.39 13.52 -18.47
C SER A 668 35.37 13.25 -19.58
N ALA A 669 34.11 13.61 -19.34
CA ALA A 669 32.97 13.15 -20.12
C ALA A 669 33.19 13.38 -21.63
N ARG A 670 33.37 12.30 -22.40
CA ARG A 670 33.27 12.36 -23.86
C ARG A 670 31.84 12.71 -24.21
N VAL A 671 31.66 13.72 -25.06
CA VAL A 671 30.36 14.11 -25.63
C VAL A 671 29.75 12.88 -26.28
N ALA A 672 28.68 12.35 -25.68
CA ALA A 672 27.97 11.21 -26.24
C ALA A 672 27.34 11.62 -27.57
N GLN A 673 27.65 10.90 -28.65
CA GLN A 673 26.97 11.10 -29.92
C GLN A 673 25.48 10.75 -29.76
N PRO A 674 24.55 11.54 -30.34
CA PRO A 674 23.11 11.36 -30.17
C PRO A 674 22.62 10.21 -31.06
N VAL A 675 23.06 8.99 -30.76
CA VAL A 675 22.63 7.77 -31.43
C VAL A 675 22.14 6.78 -30.37
N CYS A 676 20.99 6.17 -30.64
CA CYS A 676 20.48 5.09 -29.81
C CYS A 676 21.47 3.92 -29.85
N THR A 677 22.01 3.50 -28.71
CA THR A 677 22.97 2.38 -28.63
C THR A 677 22.36 1.04 -29.01
N THR A 678 21.03 0.92 -29.01
CA THR A 678 20.32 -0.32 -29.33
C THR A 678 20.01 -0.44 -30.82
N CYS A 679 19.59 0.65 -31.48
CA CYS A 679 19.16 0.62 -32.88
C CYS A 679 20.00 1.48 -33.81
N SER A 680 21.06 2.12 -33.30
CA SER A 680 21.99 2.99 -34.02
C SER A 680 21.34 4.18 -34.75
N LYS A 681 20.06 4.47 -34.49
CA LYS A 681 19.34 5.60 -35.08
C LYS A 681 19.71 6.91 -34.38
N PRO A 682 19.85 8.02 -35.12
CA PRO A 682 20.07 9.34 -34.53
C PRO A 682 18.88 9.75 -33.64
N THR A 683 19.14 10.23 -32.43
CA THR A 683 18.12 10.78 -31.53
C THR A 683 17.90 12.25 -31.86
N LYS A 684 16.72 12.60 -32.38
CA LYS A 684 16.36 13.99 -32.69
C LYS A 684 16.15 14.78 -31.40
N ASN A 685 17.11 15.67 -31.10
CA ASN A 685 17.07 16.87 -30.24
C ASN A 685 18.07 16.87 -29.08
N SER A 686 19.19 17.58 -29.28
CA SER A 686 19.69 18.50 -28.25
C SER A 686 20.40 19.68 -28.92
N LYS A 687 19.81 20.87 -28.79
CA LYS A 687 20.52 22.14 -28.98
C LYS A 687 21.53 22.29 -27.84
N LEU A 688 22.68 21.63 -27.94
CA LEU A 688 23.84 21.97 -27.11
C LEU A 688 24.50 23.19 -27.75
N ARG A 689 24.39 24.35 -27.07
CA ARG A 689 25.12 25.57 -27.41
C ARG A 689 26.61 25.24 -27.47
N VAL A 690 27.19 25.38 -28.65
CA VAL A 690 28.64 25.43 -28.86
C VAL A 690 29.12 26.73 -28.21
N GLY A 691 29.87 26.61 -27.10
CA GLY A 691 30.67 27.70 -26.58
C GLY A 691 31.78 28.02 -27.58
N LYS A 692 31.92 29.31 -27.92
CA LYS A 692 33.00 29.82 -28.75
C LYS A 692 34.35 29.32 -28.22
N SER A 693 35.16 28.79 -29.13
CA SER A 693 36.60 28.69 -28.95
C SER A 693 37.16 30.10 -28.82
N ASP A 694 37.74 30.43 -27.67
CA ASP A 694 38.64 31.57 -27.58
C ASP A 694 39.94 31.20 -28.30
N SER A 695 40.17 31.91 -29.39
CA SER A 695 41.46 32.06 -30.05
C SER A 695 42.35 32.95 -29.19
N THR A 696 43.43 32.39 -28.67
CA THR A 696 44.81 32.91 -28.74
C THR A 696 45.77 31.84 -28.26
#